data_AF-A0A1Z9B748-F1
#
_entry.id   AF-A0A1Z9B748-F1
#
_cell.length_a   1.000
_cell.length_b   1.000
_cell.length_c   1.000
_cell.angle_alpha   90.00
_cell.angle_beta   90.00
_cell.angle_gamma   90.00
#
_symmetry.space_group_name_H-M   'P 1'
#
loop_
_entity.id
_entity.type
_entity.pdbx_description
1 polymer ?
#
loop_
_entity_poly.entity_id
_entity_poly.type
_entity_poly.pdbx_seq_one_letter_code
_entity_poly.pdbx_strand_id
1 'polypeptide(L)'
;MSPAKRHRKPHAGRLGLVLILLFGVLGGGCAGLGGGSARGRANAEEQVAYDQALAQWPGDPVAASTALETFVEKYPQSPLADDALEQLARIALTEGRSEEAFTRLQSLIARYPNGDRANAARLRLARWENSRGQSEQARQWLSALQVKQLDATQQRTFYRLQAELAEDPVEKAVALSALRANLAAAEAAAESDSTASTEAAEAVASVDTEIDGQLEALSTEELGRLAVTLNGPAPPAGRIRLLLARRALEAGDPENAQRLLEKSSDYSLTPRDEARRVALERRLGLASETAGRAGLPAWSVAAKTERVSTEGVTATIGVVLPLSGRLAPFGEEALRGILLAAEVFDVAPPAPLDPTAGARRSPPGRSLTALRAAEAQPGSAPVRQGVRLLIRDTAGDPARAAAAIEELADNEEVLAVMGPLLSGTSDAAASAAQVAGLPLLTLSNRVEISRDRDYVFRLRMTPADEVGFLVDYAYDQLEARRFAVLYPRSRYGRGMRERYWEAVLDRGGSVVATASYDPDATDYGDAIRSLAGFDLLTWQEGAALEERAQAMRRGRRLEPEDAALLRTTLYEQLGPEAEPLPPIVDFDALFIPDAHDRIQLVVPQLAFHEVGPVQLLGTSDWNDPELLRVGRGHVRGAVIATPYDKESPYGAVQRFTESYATSFGQPAQPLASEAYDATHIVLEQVAQGRTDRDALREGILDLKAYPGVSGVIRFESDGNARKRPFLLKAQRGRFAPVD
;
A
#
# COMPACT_ATOMS: atom_id res chain seq x y z
N MET A 1 -22.14 -42.37 -41.64
CA MET A 1 -22.02 -43.73 -41.05
C MET A 1 -20.52 -43.98 -40.87
N SER A 2 -19.89 -44.19 -39.71
CA SER A 2 -20.29 -44.60 -38.37
C SER A 2 -19.29 -43.97 -37.34
N PRO A 3 -19.64 -43.84 -36.05
CA PRO A 3 -19.02 -42.90 -35.11
C PRO A 3 -17.91 -43.51 -34.23
N ALA A 4 -16.91 -42.71 -33.89
CA ALA A 4 -15.87 -43.07 -32.93
C ALA A 4 -16.34 -42.82 -31.48
N LYS A 5 -16.68 -43.90 -30.77
CA LYS A 5 -16.92 -43.94 -29.33
C LYS A 5 -15.60 -43.73 -28.58
N ARG A 6 -15.44 -42.61 -27.86
CA ARG A 6 -14.45 -42.50 -26.77
C ARG A 6 -15.12 -42.91 -25.45
N HIS A 7 -14.63 -43.99 -24.86
CA HIS A 7 -15.02 -44.47 -23.54
C HIS A 7 -14.63 -43.45 -22.44
N ARG A 8 -15.61 -43.01 -21.65
CA ARG A 8 -15.40 -42.37 -20.35
C ARG A 8 -15.01 -43.46 -19.33
N LYS A 9 -13.85 -43.33 -18.68
CA LYS A 9 -13.50 -44.06 -17.45
C LYS A 9 -14.20 -43.39 -16.26
N PRO A 10 -14.74 -44.13 -15.27
CA PRO A 10 -15.37 -43.54 -14.10
C PRO A 10 -14.34 -43.01 -13.09
N HIS A 11 -14.68 -41.87 -12.47
CA HIS A 11 -13.92 -41.23 -11.40
C HIS A 11 -13.88 -42.10 -10.14
N ALA A 12 -12.82 -42.90 -9.98
CA ALA A 12 -12.50 -43.64 -8.74
C ALA A 12 -11.44 -42.93 -7.86
N GLY A 13 -11.06 -41.69 -8.19
CA GLY A 13 -9.98 -40.96 -7.52
C GLY A 13 -10.38 -40.00 -6.39
N ARG A 14 -11.68 -39.88 -6.06
CA ARG A 14 -12.16 -38.90 -5.04
C ARG A 14 -12.62 -39.54 -3.71
N LEU A 15 -12.83 -40.86 -3.64
CA LEU A 15 -13.16 -41.54 -2.38
C LEU A 15 -11.92 -41.90 -1.55
N GLY A 16 -10.75 -42.08 -2.18
CA GLY A 16 -9.50 -42.40 -1.48
C GLY A 16 -8.87 -41.22 -0.73
N LEU A 17 -9.18 -39.98 -1.11
CA LEU A 17 -8.64 -38.78 -0.47
C LEU A 17 -9.40 -38.41 0.84
N VAL A 18 -10.69 -38.81 0.92
CA VAL A 18 -11.53 -38.57 2.11
C VAL A 18 -11.16 -39.52 3.26
N LEU A 19 -10.65 -40.73 2.96
CA LEU A 19 -10.10 -41.62 3.99
C LEU A 19 -8.76 -41.10 4.54
N ILE A 20 -7.90 -40.50 3.71
CA ILE A 20 -6.57 -40.03 4.15
C ILE A 20 -6.66 -38.82 5.10
N LEU A 21 -7.71 -37.99 4.98
CA LEU A 21 -7.98 -36.88 5.92
C LEU A 21 -8.55 -37.34 7.28
N LEU A 22 -9.01 -38.60 7.39
CA LEU A 22 -9.39 -39.22 8.67
C LEU A 22 -8.18 -39.77 9.44
N PHE A 23 -7.02 -40.00 8.80
CA PHE A 23 -5.90 -40.77 9.36
C PHE A 23 -4.56 -40.01 9.50
N GLY A 24 -4.48 -38.72 9.16
CA GLY A 24 -3.23 -37.94 9.18
C GLY A 24 -2.80 -37.36 10.53
N VAL A 25 -2.58 -38.16 11.58
CA VAL A 25 -1.76 -37.79 12.78
C VAL A 25 -1.03 -39.01 13.35
N LEU A 26 -0.34 -39.79 12.50
CA LEU A 26 0.51 -40.90 12.96
C LEU A 26 1.95 -40.67 12.49
N GLY A 27 2.62 -39.78 13.21
CA GLY A 27 4.03 -39.46 13.02
C GLY A 27 4.60 -38.64 14.17
N GLY A 28 4.16 -38.90 15.40
CA GLY A 28 4.75 -38.33 16.62
C GLY A 28 5.38 -39.46 17.43
N GLY A 29 6.69 -39.64 17.27
CA GLY A 29 7.48 -40.57 18.05
C GLY A 29 7.39 -40.24 19.55
N CYS A 30 7.41 -41.30 20.36
CA CYS A 30 7.57 -41.21 21.80
C CYS A 30 8.90 -40.52 22.13
N ALA A 31 8.84 -39.24 22.47
CA ALA A 31 9.89 -38.55 23.22
C ALA A 31 9.19 -37.57 24.16
N GLY A 32 9.42 -37.76 25.46
CA GLY A 32 8.55 -37.27 26.51
C GLY A 32 8.42 -35.75 26.61
N LEU A 33 7.23 -35.32 27.02
CA LEU A 33 7.03 -34.05 27.69
C LEU A 33 6.08 -34.28 28.86
N GLY A 34 6.65 -34.23 30.05
CA GLY A 34 5.91 -34.18 31.30
C GLY A 34 5.31 -32.78 31.50
N GLY A 35 4.10 -32.77 32.04
CA GLY A 35 3.45 -31.55 32.51
C GLY A 35 1.94 -31.72 32.62
N GLY A 36 1.44 -32.25 33.74
CA GLY A 36 -0.01 -32.27 33.98
C GLY A 36 -0.51 -33.12 35.15
N SER A 37 -0.57 -32.51 36.33
CA SER A 37 -1.40 -32.87 37.50
C SER A 37 -1.01 -34.08 38.37
N ALA A 38 -1.10 -33.87 39.69
CA ALA A 38 -0.69 -34.77 40.75
C ALA A 38 -1.65 -35.97 40.91
N ARG A 39 -1.47 -37.02 40.09
CA ARG A 39 -1.93 -38.38 40.38
C ARG A 39 -0.77 -39.36 40.32
N GLY A 40 -0.86 -40.42 41.13
CA GLY A 40 0.25 -41.32 41.45
C GLY A 40 0.89 -41.93 40.20
N ARG A 41 2.21 -42.08 40.21
CA ARG A 41 2.93 -42.85 39.19
C ARG A 41 2.60 -44.33 39.34
N ALA A 42 2.45 -45.04 38.22
CA ALA A 42 2.35 -46.50 38.23
C ALA A 42 3.55 -47.08 39.00
N ASN A 43 3.31 -48.12 39.79
CA ASN A 43 4.41 -48.82 40.44
C ASN A 43 5.22 -49.60 39.39
N ALA A 44 6.43 -50.03 39.75
CA ALA A 44 7.33 -50.71 38.81
C ALA A 44 6.75 -52.02 38.24
N GLU A 45 5.89 -52.72 39.00
CA GLU A 45 5.26 -53.97 38.55
C GLU A 45 4.17 -53.71 37.51
N GLU A 46 3.33 -52.69 37.74
CA GLU A 46 2.31 -52.22 36.79
C GLU A 46 2.95 -51.74 35.48
N GLN A 47 4.02 -50.95 35.56
CA GLN A 47 4.72 -50.47 34.38
C GLN A 47 5.29 -51.63 33.55
N VAL A 48 5.96 -52.59 34.19
CA VAL A 48 6.52 -53.76 33.50
C VAL A 48 5.43 -54.62 32.86
N ALA A 49 4.31 -54.83 33.56
CA ALA A 49 3.19 -55.59 33.01
C ALA A 49 2.55 -54.88 31.80
N TYR A 50 2.44 -53.55 31.86
CA TYR A 50 1.94 -52.74 30.76
C TYR A 50 2.86 -52.78 29.53
N ASP A 51 4.17 -52.58 29.74
CA ASP A 51 5.16 -52.60 28.67
C ASP A 51 5.24 -53.98 28.00
N GLN A 52 5.12 -55.07 28.78
CA GLN A 52 5.04 -56.44 28.25
C GLN A 52 3.80 -56.66 27.39
N ALA A 53 2.66 -56.10 27.78
CA ALA A 53 1.42 -56.18 26.99
C ALA A 53 1.57 -55.45 25.66
N LEU A 54 2.26 -54.29 25.64
CA LEU A 54 2.51 -53.52 24.41
C LEU A 54 3.65 -54.07 23.55
N ALA A 55 4.60 -54.83 24.09
CA ALA A 55 5.74 -55.35 23.33
C ALA A 55 5.33 -56.23 22.14
N GLN A 56 4.12 -56.81 22.19
CA GLN A 56 3.56 -57.64 21.13
C GLN A 56 3.01 -56.80 19.97
N TRP A 57 2.76 -55.50 20.17
CA TRP A 57 2.26 -54.57 19.16
C TRP A 57 3.42 -53.88 18.42
N PRO A 58 3.42 -53.79 17.07
CA PRO A 58 2.36 -54.12 16.12
C PRO A 58 2.38 -55.55 15.54
N GLY A 59 3.23 -56.45 16.04
CA GLY A 59 3.47 -57.77 15.46
C GLY A 59 2.32 -58.78 15.61
N ASP A 60 1.69 -58.83 16.79
CA ASP A 60 0.54 -59.68 17.10
C ASP A 60 -0.57 -58.87 17.80
N PRO A 61 -1.51 -58.30 17.01
CA PRO A 61 -2.62 -57.49 17.53
C PRO A 61 -3.53 -58.22 18.52
N VAL A 62 -3.75 -59.52 18.31
CA VAL A 62 -4.68 -60.34 19.11
C VAL A 62 -4.06 -60.64 20.46
N ALA A 63 -2.78 -61.04 20.46
CA ALA A 63 -2.05 -61.29 21.70
C ALA A 63 -1.85 -59.99 22.50
N ALA A 64 -1.52 -58.87 21.85
CA ALA A 64 -1.42 -57.57 22.48
C ALA A 64 -2.76 -57.12 23.10
N SER A 65 -3.88 -57.31 22.38
CA SER A 65 -5.22 -57.01 22.90
C SER A 65 -5.54 -57.85 24.14
N THR A 66 -5.28 -59.15 24.08
CA THR A 66 -5.52 -60.08 25.21
C THR A 66 -4.69 -59.69 26.44
N ALA A 67 -3.42 -59.32 26.23
CA ALA A 67 -2.52 -58.90 27.30
C ALA A 67 -2.95 -57.57 27.93
N LEU A 68 -3.39 -56.60 27.12
CA LEU A 68 -3.92 -55.31 27.60
C LEU A 68 -5.25 -55.47 28.35
N GLU A 69 -6.14 -56.36 27.90
CA GLU A 69 -7.38 -56.68 28.63
C GLU A 69 -7.07 -57.29 30.00
N THR A 70 -6.15 -58.26 30.03
CA THR A 70 -5.67 -58.87 31.28
C THR A 70 -5.05 -57.83 32.21
N PHE A 71 -4.30 -56.87 31.67
CA PHE A 71 -3.73 -55.76 32.44
C PHE A 71 -4.81 -54.90 33.10
N VAL A 72 -5.84 -54.48 32.34
CA VAL A 72 -6.95 -53.67 32.86
C VAL A 72 -7.76 -54.41 33.93
N GLU A 73 -7.93 -55.73 33.79
CA GLU A 73 -8.60 -56.56 34.79
C GLU A 73 -7.77 -56.73 36.07
N LYS A 74 -6.46 -56.92 35.93
CA LYS A 74 -5.55 -57.14 37.06
C LYS A 74 -5.27 -55.85 37.83
N TYR A 75 -5.18 -54.70 37.14
CA TYR A 75 -4.81 -53.41 37.72
C TYR A 75 -5.84 -52.30 37.40
N PRO A 76 -7.12 -52.44 37.82
CA PRO A 76 -8.20 -51.51 37.46
C PRO A 76 -8.10 -50.13 38.11
N GLN A 77 -7.18 -49.92 39.06
CA GLN A 77 -6.92 -48.62 39.68
C GLN A 77 -5.58 -48.03 39.25
N SER A 78 -4.86 -48.71 38.35
CA SER A 78 -3.57 -48.20 37.86
C SER A 78 -3.79 -46.91 37.06
N PRO A 79 -2.90 -45.92 37.19
CA PRO A 79 -2.90 -44.74 36.33
C PRO A 79 -2.65 -45.06 34.84
N LEU A 80 -2.28 -46.30 34.49
CA LEU A 80 -2.12 -46.76 33.10
C LEU A 80 -3.35 -47.50 32.56
N ALA A 81 -4.40 -47.70 33.38
CA ALA A 81 -5.55 -48.52 32.98
C ALA A 81 -6.42 -47.84 31.90
N ASP A 82 -6.48 -46.51 31.88
CA ASP A 82 -7.14 -45.76 30.81
C ASP A 82 -6.29 -45.69 29.53
N ASP A 83 -4.96 -45.59 29.65
CA ASP A 83 -4.02 -45.72 28.53
C ASP A 83 -4.14 -47.10 27.86
N ALA A 84 -4.22 -48.18 28.64
CA ALA A 84 -4.43 -49.54 28.11
C ALA A 84 -5.74 -49.66 27.32
N LEU A 85 -6.84 -49.08 27.81
CA LEU A 85 -8.11 -49.04 27.09
C LEU A 85 -8.03 -48.19 25.81
N GLU A 86 -7.26 -47.12 25.81
CA GLU A 86 -7.00 -46.32 24.61
C GLU A 86 -6.19 -47.11 23.57
N GLN A 87 -5.17 -47.85 24.00
CA GLN A 87 -4.38 -48.71 23.11
C GLN A 87 -5.23 -49.84 22.53
N LEU A 88 -6.14 -50.44 23.30
CA LEU A 88 -7.12 -51.41 22.78
C LEU A 88 -8.01 -50.81 21.69
N ALA A 89 -8.51 -49.59 21.90
CA ALA A 89 -9.27 -48.88 20.87
C ALA A 89 -8.40 -48.61 19.62
N ARG A 90 -7.12 -48.26 19.80
CA ARG A 90 -6.18 -48.05 18.69
C ARG A 90 -5.91 -49.32 17.90
N ILE A 91 -5.70 -50.45 18.57
CA ILE A 91 -5.50 -51.77 17.93
C ILE A 91 -6.75 -52.13 17.10
N ALA A 92 -7.94 -51.97 17.69
CA ALA A 92 -9.19 -52.20 16.97
C ALA A 92 -9.31 -51.30 15.71
N LEU A 93 -8.95 -50.02 15.78
CA LEU A 93 -8.92 -49.13 14.61
C LEU A 93 -7.96 -49.59 13.53
N THR A 94 -6.74 -50.01 13.90
CA THR A 94 -5.74 -50.48 12.93
C THR A 94 -6.14 -51.78 12.23
N GLU A 95 -6.98 -52.59 12.86
CA GLU A 95 -7.58 -53.78 12.26
C GLU A 95 -8.90 -53.50 11.52
N GLY A 96 -9.31 -52.24 11.39
CA GLY A 96 -10.55 -51.85 10.73
C GLY A 96 -11.82 -52.13 11.54
N ARG A 97 -11.69 -52.50 12.82
CA ARG A 97 -12.79 -52.77 13.76
C ARG A 97 -13.28 -51.48 14.42
N SER A 98 -13.82 -50.57 13.61
CA SER A 98 -14.24 -49.24 14.04
C SER A 98 -15.28 -49.27 15.17
N GLU A 99 -16.40 -49.95 15.01
CA GLU A 99 -17.47 -49.97 16.05
C GLU A 99 -16.98 -50.51 17.41
N GLU A 100 -16.01 -51.43 17.39
CA GLU A 100 -15.38 -51.90 18.62
C GLU A 100 -14.51 -50.82 19.25
N ALA A 101 -13.67 -50.14 18.47
CA ALA A 101 -12.86 -49.03 18.96
C ALA A 101 -13.72 -47.93 19.61
N PHE A 102 -14.86 -47.61 19.00
CA PHE A 102 -15.84 -46.67 19.54
C PHE A 102 -16.35 -47.13 20.91
N THR A 103 -16.79 -48.39 21.01
CA THR A 103 -17.28 -49.00 22.25
C THR A 103 -16.21 -48.98 23.35
N ARG A 104 -14.94 -49.24 22.99
CA ARG A 104 -13.80 -49.20 23.93
C ARG A 104 -13.55 -47.79 24.46
N LEU A 105 -13.64 -46.76 23.61
CA LEU A 105 -13.51 -45.36 24.03
C LEU A 105 -14.66 -44.91 24.95
N GLN A 106 -15.89 -45.36 24.68
CA GLN A 106 -17.02 -45.10 25.58
C GLN A 106 -16.81 -45.77 26.95
N SER A 107 -16.35 -47.03 26.96
CA SER A 107 -16.03 -47.77 28.17
C SER A 107 -14.92 -47.09 28.98
N LEU A 108 -13.88 -46.57 28.31
CA LEU A 108 -12.81 -45.78 28.94
C LEU A 108 -13.38 -44.59 29.70
N ILE A 109 -14.25 -43.79 29.07
CA ILE A 109 -14.84 -42.61 29.71
C ILE A 109 -15.79 -43.01 30.84
N ALA A 110 -16.54 -44.10 30.70
CA ALA A 110 -17.44 -44.58 31.74
C ALA A 110 -16.70 -45.08 32.98
N ARG A 111 -15.57 -45.78 32.80
CA ARG A 111 -14.76 -46.33 33.90
C ARG A 111 -13.83 -45.30 34.52
N TYR A 112 -13.26 -44.42 33.70
CA TYR A 112 -12.25 -43.42 34.08
C TYR A 112 -12.64 -42.03 33.58
N PRO A 113 -13.74 -41.43 34.07
CA PRO A 113 -14.26 -40.15 33.55
C PRO A 113 -13.29 -38.98 33.74
N ASN A 114 -12.37 -39.09 34.71
CA ASN A 114 -11.34 -38.09 34.99
C ASN A 114 -9.93 -38.64 34.74
N GLY A 115 -9.79 -39.70 33.93
CA GLY A 115 -8.48 -40.26 33.56
C GLY A 115 -7.71 -39.34 32.60
N ASP A 116 -6.39 -39.55 32.51
CA ASP A 116 -5.49 -38.75 31.67
C ASP A 116 -5.86 -38.86 30.19
N ARG A 117 -6.42 -40.00 29.77
CA ARG A 117 -6.88 -40.24 28.39
C ARG A 117 -8.33 -39.85 28.13
N ALA A 118 -9.10 -39.52 29.16
CA ALA A 118 -10.55 -39.32 29.05
C ALA A 118 -10.91 -38.15 28.12
N ASN A 119 -10.17 -37.04 28.16
CA ASN A 119 -10.43 -35.89 27.29
C ASN A 119 -10.02 -36.16 25.83
N ALA A 120 -8.90 -36.84 25.60
CA ALA A 120 -8.52 -37.26 24.26
C ALA A 120 -9.56 -38.23 23.65
N ALA A 121 -10.08 -39.16 24.46
CA ALA A 121 -11.14 -40.09 24.06
C ALA A 121 -12.45 -39.37 23.71
N ARG A 122 -12.91 -38.43 24.56
CA ARG A 122 -14.09 -37.60 24.29
C ARG A 122 -13.97 -36.82 22.98
N LEU A 123 -12.81 -36.22 22.72
CA LEU A 123 -12.56 -35.48 21.47
C LEU A 123 -12.61 -36.39 20.23
N ARG A 124 -12.08 -37.61 20.32
CA ARG A 124 -12.17 -38.60 19.22
C ARG A 124 -13.61 -39.06 18.98
N LEU A 125 -14.38 -39.31 20.04
CA LEU A 125 -15.80 -39.64 19.93
C LEU A 125 -16.60 -38.48 19.31
N ALA A 126 -16.34 -37.24 19.72
CA ALA A 126 -16.99 -36.08 19.13
C ALA A 126 -16.75 -35.98 17.61
N ARG A 127 -15.50 -36.18 17.16
CA ARG A 127 -15.17 -36.22 15.72
C ARG A 127 -15.87 -37.34 14.98
N TRP A 128 -15.92 -38.52 15.60
CA TRP A 128 -16.60 -39.67 15.02
C TRP A 128 -18.07 -39.35 14.77
N GLU A 129 -18.78 -38.89 15.79
CA GLU A 129 -20.20 -38.62 15.69
C GLU A 129 -20.48 -37.51 14.67
N ASN A 130 -19.66 -36.45 14.64
CA ASN A 130 -19.77 -35.43 13.60
C ASN A 130 -19.60 -36.01 12.18
N SER A 131 -18.65 -36.93 11.98
CA SER A 131 -18.45 -37.58 10.67
C SER A 131 -19.64 -38.43 10.21
N ARG A 132 -20.49 -38.87 11.14
CA ARG A 132 -21.75 -39.60 10.87
C ARG A 132 -22.96 -38.66 10.73
N GLY A 133 -22.77 -37.34 10.81
CA GLY A 133 -23.85 -36.35 10.84
C GLY A 133 -24.59 -36.29 12.18
N GLN A 134 -24.03 -36.87 13.25
CA GLN A 134 -24.59 -36.91 14.59
C GLN A 134 -24.13 -35.70 15.43
N SER A 135 -24.50 -34.50 14.98
CA SER A 135 -24.01 -33.23 15.55
C SER A 135 -24.38 -33.03 17.02
N GLU A 136 -25.57 -33.48 17.44
CA GLU A 136 -26.02 -33.43 18.84
C GLU A 136 -25.12 -34.28 19.75
N GLN A 137 -24.88 -35.53 19.37
CA GLN A 137 -24.01 -36.43 20.13
C GLN A 137 -22.57 -35.88 20.18
N ALA A 138 -22.09 -35.32 19.07
CA ALA A 138 -20.79 -34.68 19.01
C ALA A 138 -20.67 -33.50 20.00
N ARG A 139 -21.68 -32.63 20.06
CA ARG A 139 -21.74 -31.50 21.01
C ARG A 139 -21.77 -31.97 22.47
N GLN A 140 -22.49 -33.04 22.78
CA GLN A 140 -22.50 -33.62 24.13
C GLN A 140 -21.11 -34.05 24.58
N TRP A 141 -20.36 -34.74 23.71
CA TRP A 141 -18.97 -35.13 24.00
C TRP A 141 -18.05 -33.92 24.21
N LEU A 142 -18.22 -32.86 23.42
CA LEU A 142 -17.43 -31.64 23.56
C LEU A 142 -17.71 -30.88 24.86
N SER A 143 -18.96 -30.83 25.30
CA SER A 143 -19.34 -30.07 26.50
C SER A 143 -18.68 -30.56 27.80
N ALA A 144 -18.30 -31.84 27.85
CA ALA A 144 -17.67 -32.47 29.00
C ALA A 144 -16.12 -32.38 28.98
N LEU A 145 -15.53 -31.73 27.98
CA LEU A 145 -14.08 -31.65 27.82
C LEU A 145 -13.44 -30.56 28.69
N GLN A 146 -12.32 -30.91 29.33
CA GLN A 146 -11.44 -29.94 29.96
C GLN A 146 -10.32 -29.55 28.98
N VAL A 147 -10.55 -28.50 28.17
CA VAL A 147 -9.65 -28.08 27.07
C VAL A 147 -8.21 -27.83 27.53
N LYS A 148 -8.00 -27.33 28.75
CA LYS A 148 -6.65 -27.07 29.31
C LYS A 148 -5.81 -28.34 29.52
N GLN A 149 -6.43 -29.51 29.58
CA GLN A 149 -5.75 -30.80 29.70
C GLN A 149 -5.43 -31.44 28.34
N LEU A 150 -5.86 -30.82 27.23
CA LEU A 150 -5.53 -31.27 25.89
C LEU A 150 -4.17 -30.72 25.45
N ASP A 151 -3.42 -31.50 24.67
CA ASP A 151 -2.22 -31.00 24.00
C ASP A 151 -2.56 -29.98 22.89
N ALA A 152 -1.57 -29.27 22.35
CA ALA A 152 -1.81 -28.22 21.36
C ALA A 152 -2.53 -28.72 20.09
N THR A 153 -2.22 -29.92 19.61
CA THR A 153 -2.86 -30.52 18.43
C THR A 153 -4.32 -30.89 18.71
N GLN A 154 -4.58 -31.41 19.89
CA GLN A 154 -5.93 -31.71 20.37
C GLN A 154 -6.74 -30.44 20.60
N GLN A 155 -6.15 -29.37 21.13
CA GLN A 155 -6.82 -28.07 21.27
C GLN A 155 -7.23 -27.49 19.91
N ARG A 156 -6.36 -27.55 18.88
CA ARG A 156 -6.73 -27.14 17.52
C ARG A 156 -7.92 -27.93 16.98
N THR A 157 -7.87 -29.24 17.18
CA THR A 157 -8.94 -30.15 16.75
C THR A 157 -10.26 -29.82 17.47
N PHE A 158 -10.20 -29.53 18.77
CA PHE A 158 -11.35 -29.12 19.57
C PHE A 158 -11.98 -27.83 19.05
N TYR A 159 -11.20 -26.75 18.89
CA TYR A 159 -11.74 -25.47 18.44
C TYR A 159 -12.28 -25.52 17.01
N ARG A 160 -11.64 -26.29 16.13
CA ARG A 160 -12.15 -26.54 14.77
C ARG A 160 -13.52 -27.22 14.81
N LEU A 161 -13.63 -28.31 15.57
CA LEU A 161 -14.88 -29.05 15.67
C LEU A 161 -15.99 -28.24 16.36
N GLN A 162 -15.63 -27.43 17.35
CA GLN A 162 -16.54 -26.49 17.99
C GLN A 162 -17.07 -25.45 16.98
N ALA A 163 -16.22 -24.91 16.11
CA ALA A 163 -16.63 -23.98 15.06
C ALA A 163 -17.52 -24.65 13.98
N GLU A 164 -17.29 -25.92 13.66
CA GLU A 164 -18.11 -26.70 12.72
C GLU A 164 -19.52 -27.01 13.27
N LEU A 165 -19.61 -27.28 14.57
CA LEU A 165 -20.84 -27.68 15.25
C LEU A 165 -21.64 -26.50 15.83
N ALA A 166 -21.09 -25.28 15.78
CA ALA A 166 -21.72 -24.08 16.31
C ALA A 166 -22.97 -23.71 15.50
N GLU A 167 -24.09 -23.56 16.20
CA GLU A 167 -25.36 -23.11 15.62
C GLU A 167 -25.48 -21.58 15.64
N ASP A 168 -24.97 -20.93 16.70
CA ASP A 168 -24.85 -19.48 16.76
C ASP A 168 -23.59 -19.03 16.00
N PRO A 169 -23.72 -18.16 14.98
CA PRO A 169 -22.57 -17.66 14.23
C PRO A 169 -21.60 -16.84 15.10
N VAL A 170 -22.04 -16.27 16.24
CA VAL A 170 -21.15 -15.66 17.24
C VAL A 170 -20.28 -16.70 17.92
N GLU A 171 -20.84 -17.84 18.35
CA GLU A 171 -20.09 -18.94 18.95
C GLU A 171 -19.07 -19.52 17.97
N LYS A 172 -19.46 -19.63 16.69
CA LYS A 172 -18.55 -20.02 15.61
C LYS A 172 -17.35 -19.08 15.51
N ALA A 173 -17.57 -17.76 15.52
CA ALA A 173 -16.49 -16.78 15.46
C ALA A 173 -15.57 -16.83 16.69
N VAL A 174 -16.11 -17.11 17.88
CA VAL A 174 -15.31 -17.33 19.10
C VAL A 174 -14.42 -18.55 18.97
N ALA A 175 -14.97 -19.68 18.51
CA ALA A 175 -14.23 -20.91 18.32
C ALA A 175 -13.10 -20.75 17.28
N LEU A 176 -13.36 -20.09 16.15
CA LEU A 176 -12.33 -19.77 15.15
C LEU A 176 -11.24 -18.85 15.70
N SER A 177 -11.61 -17.87 16.53
CA SER A 177 -10.64 -16.97 17.17
C SER A 177 -9.71 -17.73 18.14
N ALA A 178 -10.25 -18.68 18.90
CA ALA A 178 -9.46 -19.54 19.78
C ALA A 178 -8.54 -20.50 18.99
N LEU A 179 -9.02 -21.03 17.85
CA LEU A 179 -8.20 -21.83 16.94
C LEU A 179 -7.03 -21.03 16.38
N ARG A 180 -7.29 -19.81 15.91
CA ARG A 180 -6.26 -18.89 15.40
C ARG A 180 -5.19 -18.61 16.45
N ALA A 181 -5.59 -18.31 17.68
CA ALA A 181 -4.65 -18.03 18.77
C ALA A 181 -3.74 -19.24 19.06
N ASN A 182 -4.28 -20.47 19.02
CA ASN A 182 -3.48 -21.67 19.21
C ASN A 182 -2.48 -21.90 18.06
N LEU A 183 -2.89 -21.65 16.81
CA LEU A 183 -2.01 -21.74 15.63
C LEU A 183 -0.88 -20.70 15.67
N ALA A 184 -1.20 -19.46 16.02
CA ALA A 184 -0.20 -18.39 16.14
C ALA A 184 0.85 -18.67 17.23
N ALA A 185 0.43 -19.28 18.35
CA ALA A 185 1.37 -19.72 19.38
C ALA A 185 2.32 -20.83 18.89
N ALA A 186 1.87 -21.69 17.98
CA ALA A 186 2.71 -22.71 17.37
C ALA A 186 3.68 -22.12 16.32
N GLU A 187 3.23 -21.14 15.53
CA GLU A 187 4.07 -20.38 14.59
C GLU A 187 5.22 -19.69 15.31
N ALA A 188 4.94 -18.97 16.40
CA ALA A 188 5.96 -18.30 17.21
C ALA A 188 6.97 -19.27 17.85
N ALA A 189 6.57 -20.52 18.10
CA ALA A 189 7.46 -21.55 18.62
C ALA A 189 8.34 -22.21 17.53
N ALA A 190 8.00 -22.03 16.25
CA ALA A 190 8.65 -22.70 15.11
C ALA A 190 9.76 -21.85 14.43
N GLU A 191 10.12 -20.69 14.99
CA GLU A 191 11.04 -19.70 14.38
C GLU A 191 12.44 -20.24 13.98
N SER A 192 12.85 -21.42 14.46
CA SER A 192 14.12 -22.06 14.11
C SER A 192 14.08 -22.99 12.87
N ASP A 193 12.89 -23.34 12.34
CA ASP A 193 12.70 -24.23 11.19
C ASP A 193 11.87 -23.53 10.10
N SER A 194 12.52 -23.21 8.96
CA SER A 194 11.92 -22.44 7.87
C SER A 194 10.72 -23.12 7.21
N THR A 195 10.69 -24.46 7.17
CA THR A 195 9.58 -25.22 6.60
C THR A 195 8.38 -25.27 7.54
N ALA A 196 8.61 -25.57 8.82
CA ALA A 196 7.55 -25.59 9.83
C ALA A 196 6.94 -24.19 10.06
N SER A 197 7.76 -23.14 10.00
CA SER A 197 7.31 -21.75 10.11
C SER A 197 6.37 -21.36 8.95
N THR A 198 6.69 -21.79 7.71
CA THR A 198 5.86 -21.49 6.54
C THR A 198 4.49 -22.19 6.63
N GLU A 199 4.45 -23.48 6.99
CA GLU A 199 3.19 -24.22 7.13
C GLU A 199 2.30 -23.65 8.26
N ALA A 200 2.90 -23.21 9.36
CA ALA A 200 2.18 -22.59 10.47
C ALA A 200 1.57 -21.23 10.06
N ALA A 201 2.33 -20.40 9.33
CA ALA A 201 1.86 -19.12 8.82
C ALA A 201 0.69 -19.28 7.83
N GLU A 202 0.77 -20.26 6.93
CA GLU A 202 -0.33 -20.58 5.99
C GLU A 202 -1.60 -21.03 6.72
N ALA A 203 -1.47 -21.83 7.78
CA ALA A 203 -2.60 -22.27 8.59
C ALA A 203 -3.28 -21.09 9.33
N VAL A 204 -2.49 -20.15 9.87
CA VAL A 204 -3.02 -18.91 10.49
C VAL A 204 -3.75 -18.07 9.45
N ALA A 205 -3.16 -17.86 8.27
CA ALA A 205 -3.75 -17.07 7.20
C ALA A 205 -5.08 -17.67 6.68
N SER A 206 -5.16 -19.00 6.60
CA SER A 206 -6.39 -19.70 6.22
C SER A 206 -7.52 -19.45 7.22
N VAL A 207 -7.24 -19.57 8.52
CA VAL A 207 -8.24 -19.29 9.57
C VAL A 207 -8.63 -17.81 9.61
N ASP A 208 -7.67 -16.89 9.39
CA ASP A 208 -7.96 -15.45 9.29
C ASP A 208 -8.93 -15.13 8.14
N THR A 209 -8.86 -15.86 7.02
CA THR A 209 -9.79 -15.72 5.90
C THR A 209 -11.19 -16.22 6.25
N GLU A 210 -11.29 -17.32 7.01
CA GLU A 210 -12.58 -17.83 7.48
C GLU A 210 -13.23 -16.90 8.50
N ILE A 211 -12.43 -16.36 9.44
CA ILE A 211 -12.86 -15.33 10.38
C ILE A 211 -13.38 -14.10 9.63
N ASP A 212 -12.66 -13.62 8.60
CA ASP A 212 -13.11 -12.50 7.76
C ASP A 212 -14.51 -12.75 7.18
N GLY A 213 -14.72 -13.93 6.59
CA GLY A 213 -16.02 -14.31 6.03
C GLY A 213 -17.14 -14.36 7.08
N GLN A 214 -16.85 -14.89 8.28
CA GLN A 214 -17.82 -14.94 9.37
C GLN A 214 -18.17 -13.55 9.90
N LEU A 215 -17.18 -12.70 10.17
CA LEU A 215 -17.40 -11.37 10.74
C LEU A 215 -18.21 -10.46 9.80
N GLU A 216 -17.98 -10.55 8.48
CA GLU A 216 -18.74 -9.78 7.50
C GLU A 216 -20.22 -10.19 7.45
N ALA A 217 -20.53 -11.47 7.70
CA ALA A 217 -21.89 -12.02 7.68
C ALA A 217 -22.72 -11.69 8.93
N LEU A 218 -22.08 -11.42 10.08
CA LEU A 218 -22.77 -11.10 11.33
C LEU A 218 -23.52 -9.77 11.25
N SER A 219 -24.66 -9.65 11.91
CA SER A 219 -25.36 -8.38 12.13
C SER A 219 -24.60 -7.45 13.10
N THR A 220 -24.96 -6.17 13.15
CA THR A 220 -24.30 -5.19 14.04
C THR A 220 -24.50 -5.54 15.52
N GLU A 221 -25.66 -6.08 15.88
CA GLU A 221 -25.95 -6.56 17.23
C GLU A 221 -25.08 -7.77 17.60
N GLU A 222 -24.95 -8.74 16.68
CA GLU A 222 -24.08 -9.91 16.86
C GLU A 222 -22.60 -9.53 16.97
N LEU A 223 -22.12 -8.58 16.15
CA LEU A 223 -20.78 -8.03 16.27
C LEU A 223 -20.56 -7.33 17.62
N GLY A 224 -21.58 -6.65 18.15
CA GLY A 224 -21.56 -6.07 19.49
C GLY A 224 -21.40 -7.12 20.59
N ARG A 225 -22.20 -8.20 20.54
CA ARG A 225 -22.09 -9.34 21.47
C ARG A 225 -20.71 -10.00 21.38
N LEU A 226 -20.20 -10.18 20.16
CA LEU A 226 -18.88 -10.77 19.91
C LEU A 226 -17.75 -9.88 20.45
N ALA A 227 -17.83 -8.56 20.27
CA ALA A 227 -16.83 -7.61 20.78
C ALA A 227 -16.69 -7.66 22.30
N VAL A 228 -17.79 -7.83 23.03
CA VAL A 228 -17.77 -8.01 24.49
C VAL A 228 -17.11 -9.33 24.87
N THR A 229 -17.36 -10.38 24.09
CA THR A 229 -16.83 -11.73 24.33
C THR A 229 -15.32 -11.80 24.05
N LEU A 230 -14.85 -11.15 22.98
CA LEU A 230 -13.45 -11.16 22.53
C LEU A 230 -12.69 -9.89 22.93
N ASN A 231 -12.69 -9.54 24.22
CA ASN A 231 -12.09 -8.29 24.71
C ASN A 231 -10.56 -8.38 25.00
N GLY A 232 -9.79 -9.06 24.14
CA GLY A 232 -8.34 -9.24 24.30
C GLY A 232 -7.52 -8.56 23.20
N PRO A 233 -6.20 -8.38 23.37
CA PRO A 233 -5.33 -7.72 22.38
C PRO A 233 -5.15 -8.53 21.09
N ALA A 234 -5.50 -9.81 21.09
CA ALA A 234 -5.35 -10.69 19.94
C ALA A 234 -6.43 -10.44 18.86
N PRO A 235 -6.07 -10.55 17.56
CA PRO A 235 -7.06 -10.54 16.48
C PRO A 235 -8.12 -11.65 16.69
N PRO A 236 -9.40 -11.39 16.33
CA PRO A 236 -9.89 -10.26 15.54
C PRO A 236 -10.51 -9.10 16.34
N ALA A 237 -10.22 -8.92 17.64
CA ALA A 237 -10.87 -7.92 18.48
C ALA A 237 -10.83 -6.48 17.88
N GLY A 238 -9.65 -6.06 17.39
CA GLY A 238 -9.49 -4.80 16.66
C GLY A 238 -10.30 -4.74 15.37
N ARG A 239 -10.33 -5.82 14.59
CA ARG A 239 -11.09 -5.93 13.34
C ARG A 239 -12.59 -5.77 13.56
N ILE A 240 -13.15 -6.32 14.65
CA ILE A 240 -14.57 -6.15 15.00
C ILE A 240 -14.89 -4.66 15.23
N ARG A 241 -14.02 -3.93 15.95
CA ARG A 241 -14.19 -2.48 16.15
C ARG A 241 -14.15 -1.70 14.84
N LEU A 242 -13.26 -2.06 13.91
CA LEU A 242 -13.21 -1.44 12.58
C LEU A 242 -14.48 -1.71 11.76
N LEU A 243 -15.02 -2.94 11.80
CA LEU A 243 -16.27 -3.29 11.12
C LEU A 243 -17.47 -2.54 11.71
N LEU A 244 -17.56 -2.46 13.04
CA LEU A 244 -18.58 -1.67 13.72
C LEU A 244 -18.47 -0.18 13.37
N ALA A 245 -17.25 0.36 13.32
CA ALA A 245 -17.01 1.75 12.91
C ALA A 245 -17.46 2.01 11.46
N ARG A 246 -17.16 1.09 10.54
CA ARG A 246 -17.62 1.16 9.15
C ARG A 246 -19.14 1.18 9.05
N ARG A 247 -19.83 0.31 9.80
CA ARG A 247 -21.30 0.24 9.80
C ARG A 247 -21.94 1.46 10.46
N ALA A 248 -21.33 2.00 11.52
CA ALA A 248 -21.78 3.25 12.13
C ALA A 248 -21.68 4.42 11.13
N LEU A 249 -20.60 4.51 10.35
CA LEU A 249 -20.48 5.47 9.25
C LEU A 249 -21.56 5.29 8.19
N GLU A 250 -21.81 4.06 7.76
CA GLU A 250 -22.86 3.74 6.78
C GLU A 250 -24.27 4.08 7.29
N ALA A 251 -24.48 3.99 8.60
CA ALA A 251 -25.71 4.38 9.26
C ALA A 251 -25.83 5.90 9.53
N GLY A 252 -24.81 6.69 9.17
CA GLY A 252 -24.81 8.15 9.40
C GLY A 252 -24.50 8.58 10.84
N ASP A 253 -23.80 7.74 11.62
CA ASP A 253 -23.39 8.00 13.00
C ASP A 253 -21.85 8.15 13.11
N PRO A 254 -21.28 9.31 12.69
CA PRO A 254 -19.84 9.52 12.65
C PRO A 254 -19.20 9.61 14.04
N GLU A 255 -19.92 10.12 15.04
CA GLU A 255 -19.40 10.21 16.42
C GLU A 255 -19.16 8.81 16.99
N ASN A 256 -20.10 7.89 16.79
CA ASN A 256 -19.93 6.51 17.24
C ASN A 256 -18.84 5.79 16.47
N ALA A 257 -18.73 6.02 15.16
CA ALA A 257 -17.66 5.48 14.34
C ALA A 257 -16.27 5.95 14.80
N GLN A 258 -16.12 7.24 15.12
CA GLN A 258 -14.89 7.79 15.69
C GLN A 258 -14.52 7.11 17.01
N ARG A 259 -15.46 7.01 17.97
CA ARG A 259 -15.21 6.32 19.24
C ARG A 259 -14.78 4.86 19.04
N LEU A 260 -15.36 4.17 18.05
CA LEU A 260 -15.03 2.78 17.73
C LEU A 260 -13.63 2.66 17.10
N LEU A 261 -13.22 3.62 16.27
CA LEU A 261 -11.87 3.69 15.72
C LEU A 261 -10.82 4.01 16.76
N GLU A 262 -11.04 5.01 17.62
CA GLU A 262 -10.11 5.32 18.72
C GLU A 262 -9.88 4.10 19.60
N LYS A 263 -10.95 3.38 19.93
CA LYS A 263 -10.86 2.10 20.64
C LYS A 263 -10.13 1.03 19.83
N SER A 264 -10.20 1.02 18.49
CA SER A 264 -9.49 -0.01 17.71
C SER A 264 -7.98 -0.01 17.93
N SER A 265 -7.41 1.14 18.31
CA SER A 265 -5.98 1.31 18.65
C SER A 265 -5.55 0.60 19.94
N ASP A 266 -6.47 0.19 20.81
CA ASP A 266 -6.16 -0.59 22.03
C ASP A 266 -5.76 -2.05 21.72
N TYR A 267 -5.90 -2.48 20.46
CA TYR A 267 -5.75 -3.86 20.05
C TYR A 267 -4.68 -4.03 18.97
N SER A 268 -4.09 -5.22 18.88
CA SER A 268 -3.16 -5.53 17.80
C SER A 268 -3.90 -5.67 16.48
N LEU A 269 -3.50 -4.88 15.48
CA LEU A 269 -4.06 -4.89 14.13
C LEU A 269 -3.10 -5.59 13.17
N THR A 270 -3.66 -6.41 12.26
CA THR A 270 -2.89 -6.92 11.13
C THR A 270 -2.60 -5.78 10.14
N PRO A 271 -1.59 -5.88 9.25
CA PRO A 271 -1.35 -4.84 8.22
C PRO A 271 -2.58 -4.52 7.36
N ARG A 272 -3.45 -5.50 7.12
CA ARG A 272 -4.71 -5.32 6.40
C ARG A 272 -5.75 -4.56 7.22
N ASP A 273 -5.80 -4.80 8.53
CA ASP A 273 -6.67 -4.06 9.45
C ASP A 273 -6.19 -2.62 9.64
N GLU A 274 -4.88 -2.41 9.64
CA GLU A 274 -4.28 -1.09 9.66
C GLU A 274 -4.67 -0.26 8.42
N ALA A 275 -4.63 -0.86 7.23
CA ALA A 275 -5.12 -0.21 6.01
C ALA A 275 -6.62 0.14 6.08
N ARG A 276 -7.44 -0.73 6.69
CA ARG A 276 -8.88 -0.48 6.91
C ARG A 276 -9.09 0.67 7.90
N ARG A 277 -8.32 0.72 8.99
CA ARG A 277 -8.34 1.79 9.99
C ARG A 277 -8.05 3.13 9.34
N VAL A 278 -6.94 3.24 8.60
CA VAL A 278 -6.54 4.45 7.90
C VAL A 278 -7.58 4.89 6.85
N ALA A 279 -8.27 3.95 6.19
CA ALA A 279 -9.38 4.28 5.30
C ALA A 279 -10.61 4.84 6.03
N LEU A 280 -10.92 4.32 7.22
CA LEU A 280 -12.04 4.79 8.04
C LEU A 280 -11.74 6.13 8.74
N GLU A 281 -10.52 6.34 9.22
CA GLU A 281 -10.04 7.62 9.76
C GLU A 281 -10.11 8.73 8.71
N ARG A 282 -9.78 8.42 7.46
CA ARG A 282 -9.95 9.32 6.31
C ARG A 282 -11.43 9.64 6.06
N ARG A 283 -12.32 8.64 6.05
CA ARG A 283 -13.78 8.85 5.89
C ARG A 283 -14.41 9.70 6.99
N LEU A 284 -13.83 9.74 8.19
CA LEU A 284 -14.28 10.58 9.30
C LEU A 284 -13.65 11.98 9.30
N GLY A 285 -12.75 12.28 8.36
CA GLY A 285 -11.99 13.54 8.35
C GLY A 285 -10.98 13.68 9.49
N LEU A 286 -10.68 12.59 10.21
CA LEU A 286 -9.73 12.57 11.34
C LEU A 286 -8.27 12.47 10.87
N ALA A 287 -8.05 11.97 9.65
CA ALA A 287 -6.79 12.03 8.93
C ALA A 287 -7.03 12.80 7.62
N SER A 288 -6.95 14.13 7.67
CA SER A 288 -7.26 14.96 6.50
C SER A 288 -5.99 15.59 5.93
N GLU A 289 -5.48 15.03 4.81
CA GLU A 289 -4.53 15.72 3.92
C GLU A 289 -5.15 17.05 3.40
N THR A 290 -6.48 17.13 3.37
CA THR A 290 -7.29 18.32 3.08
C THR A 290 -7.04 19.47 4.08
N ALA A 291 -6.86 19.20 5.38
CA ALA A 291 -6.49 20.21 6.38
C ALA A 291 -5.08 20.79 6.12
N GLY A 292 -4.19 19.96 5.55
CA GLY A 292 -2.86 20.38 5.11
C GLY A 292 -2.86 21.35 3.94
N ARG A 293 -3.78 21.16 2.98
CA ARG A 293 -3.97 22.02 1.80
C ARG A 293 -4.78 23.28 2.10
N ALA A 294 -5.81 23.19 2.96
CA ALA A 294 -6.74 24.28 3.28
C ALA A 294 -6.07 25.53 3.89
N GLY A 295 -4.84 25.40 4.42
CA GLY A 295 -4.05 26.50 4.97
C GLY A 295 -3.13 27.22 3.98
N LEU A 296 -2.96 26.71 2.74
CA LEU A 296 -2.07 27.33 1.75
C LEU A 296 -2.80 28.37 0.90
N PRO A 297 -2.47 29.68 1.04
CA PRO A 297 -3.14 30.72 0.29
C PRO A 297 -2.83 30.65 -1.21
N ALA A 298 -3.68 31.30 -2.02
CA ALA A 298 -3.38 31.52 -3.43
C ALA A 298 -2.08 32.30 -3.60
N TRP A 299 -1.41 32.11 -4.74
CA TRP A 299 -0.11 32.70 -4.95
C TRP A 299 -0.16 34.24 -4.95
N SER A 300 -1.22 34.82 -5.52
CA SER A 300 -1.52 36.26 -5.46
C SER A 300 -1.64 36.84 -4.05
N VAL A 301 -1.93 36.00 -3.04
CA VAL A 301 -1.95 36.39 -1.63
C VAL A 301 -0.58 36.17 -1.00
N ALA A 302 0.03 34.99 -1.17
CA ALA A 302 1.32 34.69 -0.56
C ALA A 302 2.46 35.59 -1.10
N ALA A 303 2.39 36.02 -2.36
CA ALA A 303 3.37 36.91 -2.99
C ALA A 303 3.39 38.32 -2.39
N LYS A 304 2.37 38.69 -1.61
CA LYS A 304 2.32 39.98 -0.89
C LYS A 304 3.12 39.95 0.41
N THR A 305 3.49 38.78 0.90
CA THR A 305 4.34 38.63 2.08
C THR A 305 5.75 39.10 1.72
N GLU A 306 6.24 40.11 2.45
CA GLU A 306 7.60 40.63 2.27
C GLU A 306 8.62 39.54 2.62
N ARG A 307 9.54 39.26 1.70
CA ARG A 307 10.63 38.29 1.95
C ARG A 307 11.73 38.95 2.75
N VAL A 308 12.30 38.20 3.70
CA VAL A 308 13.48 38.65 4.43
C VAL A 308 14.64 38.71 3.45
N SER A 309 15.34 39.85 3.41
CA SER A 309 16.56 39.97 2.61
C SER A 309 17.60 39.01 3.16
N THR A 310 18.19 38.22 2.28
CA THR A 310 19.29 37.33 2.64
C THR A 310 20.65 38.04 2.49
N GLU A 311 20.68 39.31 2.08
CA GLU A 311 21.92 40.08 1.89
C GLU A 311 22.74 40.16 3.19
N GLY A 312 24.04 39.88 3.10
CA GLY A 312 24.95 39.86 4.26
C GLY A 312 24.88 38.61 5.15
N VAL A 313 24.03 37.62 4.81
CA VAL A 313 23.99 36.34 5.53
C VAL A 313 25.32 35.60 5.43
N THR A 314 25.79 35.11 6.58
CA THR A 314 26.94 34.20 6.69
C THR A 314 26.46 32.82 7.15
N ALA A 315 26.72 31.78 6.36
CA ALA A 315 26.28 30.42 6.66
C ALA A 315 27.16 29.37 5.96
N THR A 316 27.38 28.21 6.58
CA THR A 316 27.92 27.03 5.88
C THR A 316 26.79 26.02 5.65
N ILE A 317 26.60 25.61 4.39
CA ILE A 317 25.56 24.66 3.97
C ILE A 317 26.24 23.46 3.30
N GLY A 318 25.87 22.25 3.71
CA GLY A 318 26.28 21.02 3.04
C GLY A 318 25.43 20.75 1.81
N VAL A 319 26.02 20.12 0.79
CA VAL A 319 25.30 19.71 -0.43
C VAL A 319 25.67 18.27 -0.75
N VAL A 320 24.70 17.38 -0.78
CA VAL A 320 24.91 15.95 -1.03
C VAL A 320 24.09 15.52 -2.24
N LEU A 321 24.75 15.37 -3.40
CA LEU A 321 24.10 15.13 -4.69
C LEU A 321 24.87 14.08 -5.51
N PRO A 322 24.23 13.36 -6.46
CA PRO A 322 24.96 12.54 -7.42
C PRO A 322 25.52 13.45 -8.52
N LEU A 323 26.80 13.78 -8.44
CA LEU A 323 27.49 14.69 -9.38
C LEU A 323 28.41 13.93 -10.36
N SER A 324 28.48 12.60 -10.23
CA SER A 324 29.15 11.72 -11.17
C SER A 324 28.30 10.50 -11.54
N GLY A 325 28.70 9.82 -12.62
CA GLY A 325 28.00 8.65 -13.14
C GLY A 325 26.74 9.00 -13.96
N ARG A 326 25.86 8.02 -14.16
CA ARG A 326 24.68 8.14 -15.04
C ARG A 326 23.63 9.14 -14.55
N LEU A 327 23.61 9.41 -13.25
CA LEU A 327 22.62 10.27 -12.60
C LEU A 327 23.13 11.70 -12.37
N ALA A 328 24.37 12.00 -12.80
CA ALA A 328 24.99 13.33 -12.72
C ALA A 328 24.11 14.46 -13.29
N PRO A 329 23.40 14.31 -14.42
CA PRO A 329 22.58 15.40 -14.96
C PRO A 329 21.53 15.92 -13.99
N PHE A 330 20.91 15.05 -13.19
CA PHE A 330 19.92 15.44 -12.18
C PHE A 330 20.58 16.15 -10.99
N GLY A 331 21.74 15.67 -10.54
CA GLY A 331 22.50 16.34 -9.48
C GLY A 331 23.03 17.70 -9.90
N GLU A 332 23.50 17.85 -11.14
CA GLU A 332 23.93 19.14 -11.69
C GLU A 332 22.79 20.15 -11.81
N GLU A 333 21.58 19.70 -12.21
CA GLU A 333 20.40 20.55 -12.26
C GLU A 333 20.04 21.08 -10.87
N ALA A 334 19.95 20.20 -9.87
CA ALA A 334 19.72 20.62 -8.48
C ALA A 334 20.83 21.56 -7.99
N LEU A 335 22.10 21.24 -8.29
CA LEU A 335 23.23 22.05 -7.87
C LEU A 335 23.15 23.48 -8.43
N ARG A 336 22.79 23.67 -9.70
CA ARG A 336 22.63 25.02 -10.29
C ARG A 336 21.58 25.85 -9.54
N GLY A 337 20.49 25.23 -9.08
CA GLY A 337 19.50 25.88 -8.22
C GLY A 337 20.07 26.34 -6.89
N ILE A 338 20.85 25.48 -6.23
CA ILE A 338 21.53 25.78 -4.95
C ILE A 338 22.54 26.92 -5.12
N LEU A 339 23.37 26.87 -6.16
CA LEU A 339 24.39 27.89 -6.45
C LEU A 339 23.75 29.25 -6.69
N LEU A 340 22.66 29.29 -7.43
CA LEU A 340 21.92 30.53 -7.69
C LEU A 340 21.29 31.10 -6.41
N ALA A 341 20.73 30.25 -5.55
CA ALA A 341 20.15 30.70 -4.27
C ALA A 341 21.22 31.20 -3.29
N ALA A 342 22.40 30.59 -3.30
CA ALA A 342 23.52 30.98 -2.45
C ALA A 342 24.32 32.19 -3.01
N GLU A 343 24.14 32.52 -4.29
CA GLU A 343 24.95 33.51 -5.03
C GLU A 343 26.46 33.17 -4.98
N VAL A 344 26.78 31.87 -4.95
CA VAL A 344 28.14 31.32 -4.93
C VAL A 344 28.42 30.69 -6.29
N PHE A 345 29.24 31.35 -7.10
CA PHE A 345 29.58 30.85 -8.45
C PHE A 345 31.01 30.31 -8.53
N ASP A 346 31.93 30.71 -7.64
CA ASP A 346 33.27 30.16 -7.55
C ASP A 346 33.31 29.01 -6.53
N VAL A 347 33.20 27.76 -7.02
CA VAL A 347 33.05 26.57 -6.19
C VAL A 347 34.29 25.68 -6.30
N ALA A 348 34.86 25.31 -5.15
CA ALA A 348 35.94 24.33 -5.08
C ALA A 348 35.46 22.95 -5.60
N PRO A 349 36.33 22.16 -6.27
CA PRO A 349 35.93 20.83 -6.75
C PRO A 349 35.39 19.97 -5.60
N PRO A 350 34.37 19.11 -5.82
CA PRO A 350 33.89 18.21 -4.79
C PRO A 350 35.04 17.33 -4.30
N ALA A 351 35.23 17.27 -2.97
CA ALA A 351 36.28 16.46 -2.38
C ALA A 351 35.96 14.96 -2.58
N PRO A 352 36.90 14.14 -3.07
CA PRO A 352 36.70 12.70 -3.17
C PRO A 352 36.66 12.07 -1.77
N LEU A 353 35.61 11.30 -1.49
CA LEU A 353 35.39 10.62 -0.20
C LEU A 353 36.35 9.41 0.03
N ASP A 354 36.99 8.90 -1.03
CA ASP A 354 37.99 7.82 -0.95
C ASP A 354 39.23 8.18 -1.80
N PRO A 355 40.40 8.42 -1.19
CA PRO A 355 41.64 8.71 -1.90
C PRO A 355 42.24 7.47 -2.63
N THR A 356 41.71 6.27 -2.41
CA THR A 356 42.24 5.01 -2.97
C THR A 356 41.43 4.45 -4.15
N ALA A 357 40.27 5.04 -4.46
CA ALA A 357 39.47 4.66 -5.63
C ALA A 357 40.14 5.13 -6.94
N GLY A 358 41.01 4.28 -7.47
CA GLY A 358 41.80 4.54 -8.68
C GLY A 358 40.98 5.01 -9.89
N ALA A 359 41.56 5.96 -10.62
CA ALA A 359 41.04 6.58 -11.84
C ALA A 359 40.52 5.56 -12.86
N ARG A 360 39.20 5.33 -12.89
CA ARG A 360 38.50 4.79 -14.06
C ARG A 360 38.00 5.97 -14.90
N ARG A 361 38.66 6.19 -16.04
CA ARG A 361 38.26 7.19 -17.03
C ARG A 361 36.86 6.87 -17.58
N SER A 362 35.86 7.67 -17.22
CA SER A 362 34.60 7.79 -17.96
C SER A 362 34.80 8.67 -19.21
N PRO A 363 34.07 8.45 -20.33
CA PRO A 363 34.19 9.26 -21.54
C PRO A 363 33.69 10.71 -21.28
N PRO A 364 34.08 11.70 -22.10
CA PRO A 364 33.95 13.12 -21.78
C PRO A 364 32.50 13.61 -21.95
N GLY A 365 31.67 13.37 -20.95
CA GLY A 365 30.51 14.21 -20.66
C GLY A 365 31.03 15.48 -19.95
N ARG A 366 30.51 16.65 -20.34
CA ARG A 366 30.95 17.98 -19.87
C ARG A 366 31.07 18.04 -18.34
N SER A 367 32.30 17.85 -17.86
CA SER A 367 32.74 18.02 -16.46
C SER A 367 32.36 19.39 -15.91
N LEU A 368 32.28 19.55 -14.58
CA LEU A 368 32.22 20.83 -13.85
C LEU A 368 33.16 21.93 -14.42
N THR A 369 34.22 21.53 -15.11
CA THR A 369 35.11 22.39 -15.90
C THR A 369 34.39 23.21 -16.99
N ALA A 370 33.27 22.72 -17.52
CA ALA A 370 32.43 23.43 -18.48
C ALA A 370 31.49 24.46 -17.83
N LEU A 371 31.09 24.25 -16.56
CA LEU A 371 30.43 25.28 -15.75
C LEU A 371 31.38 26.46 -15.51
N ARG A 372 32.67 26.17 -15.24
CA ARG A 372 33.73 27.19 -15.16
C ARG A 372 34.01 27.92 -16.48
N ALA A 373 33.89 27.23 -17.62
CA ALA A 373 34.11 27.85 -18.93
C ALA A 373 33.00 28.84 -19.33
N ALA A 374 31.81 28.76 -18.72
CA ALA A 374 30.72 29.72 -18.92
C ALA A 374 30.91 31.03 -18.12
N GLU A 375 31.85 31.07 -17.17
CA GLU A 375 32.16 32.22 -16.31
C GLU A 375 32.94 33.35 -17.02
N ALA A 376 33.24 33.19 -18.32
CA ALA A 376 34.07 34.13 -19.08
C ALA A 376 33.28 35.24 -19.83
N GLN A 377 31.99 35.45 -19.56
CA GLN A 377 31.25 36.61 -20.09
C GLN A 377 31.06 37.70 -19.02
N PRO A 378 31.47 38.96 -19.27
CA PRO A 378 31.39 40.03 -18.30
C PRO A 378 29.95 40.52 -18.16
N GLY A 379 29.29 40.06 -17.10
CA GLY A 379 27.94 40.49 -16.69
C GLY A 379 27.36 39.71 -15.52
N SER A 380 28.17 38.92 -14.80
CA SER A 380 27.71 38.06 -13.70
C SER A 380 27.32 38.86 -12.46
N ALA A 381 26.24 38.41 -11.82
CA ALA A 381 25.76 38.92 -10.54
C ALA A 381 26.89 38.95 -9.49
N PRO A 382 26.89 39.91 -8.55
CA PRO A 382 27.91 39.99 -7.51
C PRO A 382 27.95 38.69 -6.70
N VAL A 383 29.14 38.11 -6.56
CA VAL A 383 29.37 36.92 -5.71
C VAL A 383 29.18 37.31 -4.25
N ARG A 384 28.33 36.59 -3.50
CA ARG A 384 28.09 36.89 -2.09
C ARG A 384 29.30 36.49 -1.24
N GLN A 385 29.85 37.45 -0.48
CA GLN A 385 30.82 37.18 0.56
C GLN A 385 30.09 36.77 1.85
N GLY A 386 30.13 35.50 2.24
CA GLY A 386 29.59 35.02 3.53
C GLY A 386 28.97 33.62 3.53
N VAL A 387 28.39 33.18 2.40
CA VAL A 387 27.83 31.82 2.29
C VAL A 387 28.88 30.86 1.75
N ARG A 388 29.08 29.72 2.42
CA ARG A 388 30.02 28.66 2.03
C ARG A 388 29.28 27.36 1.77
N LEU A 389 29.53 26.74 0.62
CA LEU A 389 28.94 25.45 0.26
C LEU A 389 29.98 24.33 0.40
N LEU A 390 29.64 23.27 1.14
CA LEU A 390 30.46 22.06 1.25
C LEU A 390 29.82 20.94 0.43
N ILE A 391 30.32 20.72 -0.78
CA ILE A 391 29.71 19.80 -1.73
C ILE A 391 30.34 18.40 -1.63
N ARG A 392 29.49 17.38 -1.60
CA ARG A 392 29.86 15.96 -1.63
C ARG A 392 29.13 15.26 -2.77
N ASP A 393 29.91 14.56 -3.59
CA ASP A 393 29.40 13.69 -4.63
C ASP A 393 29.07 12.31 -4.06
N THR A 394 27.84 11.84 -4.28
CA THR A 394 27.40 10.50 -3.89
C THR A 394 27.57 9.48 -5.00
N ALA A 395 27.72 9.89 -6.26
CA ALA A 395 27.58 9.06 -7.45
C ALA A 395 26.29 8.20 -7.50
N GLY A 396 25.28 8.55 -6.69
CA GLY A 396 24.06 7.76 -6.52
C GLY A 396 24.14 6.60 -5.53
N ASP A 397 25.23 6.49 -4.77
CA ASP A 397 25.46 5.42 -3.80
C ASP A 397 24.96 5.78 -2.38
N PRO A 398 24.11 4.95 -1.74
CA PRO A 398 23.58 5.22 -0.41
C PRO A 398 24.62 5.27 0.72
N ALA A 399 25.66 4.44 0.67
CA ALA A 399 26.68 4.42 1.72
C ALA A 399 27.54 5.70 1.68
N ARG A 400 27.89 6.16 0.48
CA ARG A 400 28.54 7.47 0.28
C ARG A 400 27.67 8.62 0.75
N ALA A 401 26.35 8.53 0.57
CA ALA A 401 25.43 9.56 1.04
C ALA A 401 25.39 9.64 2.58
N ALA A 402 25.33 8.50 3.27
CA ALA A 402 25.40 8.46 4.74
C ALA A 402 26.75 9.00 5.26
N ALA A 403 27.87 8.51 4.70
CA ALA A 403 29.21 8.97 5.08
C ALA A 403 29.41 10.48 4.86
N ALA A 404 28.86 11.03 3.77
CA ALA A 404 28.88 12.47 3.53
C ALA A 404 28.10 13.27 4.59
N ILE A 405 26.99 12.73 5.10
CA ILE A 405 26.24 13.38 6.18
C ILE A 405 27.02 13.33 7.50
N GLU A 406 27.63 12.20 7.83
CA GLU A 406 28.48 12.05 9.02
C GLU A 406 29.65 13.05 8.99
N GLU A 407 30.37 13.12 7.86
CA GLU A 407 31.47 14.08 7.66
C GLU A 407 31.00 15.55 7.78
N LEU A 408 29.85 15.88 7.20
CA LEU A 408 29.29 17.24 7.28
C LEU A 408 28.79 17.58 8.68
N ALA A 409 28.27 16.59 9.41
CA ALA A 409 27.78 16.76 10.77
C ALA A 409 28.90 17.06 11.78
N ASP A 410 30.09 16.48 11.57
CA ASP A 410 31.29 16.73 12.39
C ASP A 410 31.78 18.18 12.30
N ASN A 411 31.37 18.93 11.27
CA ASN A 411 31.64 20.35 11.16
C ASN A 411 30.47 21.16 11.77
N GLU A 412 30.68 21.70 12.96
CA GLU A 412 29.69 22.51 13.69
C GLU A 412 29.24 23.77 12.92
N GLU A 413 30.04 24.26 11.96
CA GLU A 413 29.65 25.41 11.12
C GLU A 413 28.55 25.05 10.11
N VAL A 414 28.35 23.76 9.80
CA VAL A 414 27.32 23.28 8.87
C VAL A 414 25.95 23.29 9.55
N LEU A 415 25.08 24.17 9.05
CA LEU A 415 23.75 24.39 9.61
C LEU A 415 22.68 23.45 9.03
N ALA A 416 22.79 23.11 7.75
CA ALA A 416 21.87 22.23 7.06
C ALA A 416 22.51 21.58 5.83
N VAL A 417 21.87 20.53 5.32
CA VAL A 417 22.29 19.83 4.10
C VAL A 417 21.18 19.82 3.07
N MET A 418 21.52 20.21 1.83
CA MET A 418 20.63 20.16 0.67
C MET A 418 20.82 18.85 -0.12
N GLY A 419 19.71 18.25 -0.54
CA GLY A 419 19.70 16.91 -1.13
C GLY A 419 19.66 15.82 -0.07
N PRO A 420 19.82 14.53 -0.41
CA PRO A 420 19.93 13.99 -1.76
C PRO A 420 18.59 13.98 -2.52
N LEU A 421 18.60 13.44 -3.75
CA LEU A 421 17.44 13.33 -4.64
C LEU A 421 16.91 11.91 -4.83
N LEU A 422 17.76 10.89 -4.82
CA LEU A 422 17.32 9.50 -5.09
C LEU A 422 16.79 8.87 -3.82
N SER A 423 15.76 8.01 -3.92
CA SER A 423 15.11 7.42 -2.75
C SER A 423 16.08 6.66 -1.84
N GLY A 424 17.01 5.88 -2.40
CA GLY A 424 18.00 5.11 -1.62
C GLY A 424 19.04 6.00 -0.93
N THR A 425 19.61 6.97 -1.65
CA THR A 425 20.60 7.89 -1.06
C THR A 425 19.97 8.81 -0.03
N SER A 426 18.74 9.25 -0.27
CA SER A 426 18.01 10.16 0.61
C SER A 426 17.59 9.48 1.91
N ASP A 427 17.18 8.21 1.87
CA ASP A 427 16.82 7.46 3.08
C ASP A 427 18.05 7.16 3.97
N ALA A 428 19.18 6.81 3.35
CA ALA A 428 20.45 6.63 4.05
C ALA A 428 20.96 7.94 4.67
N ALA A 429 20.95 9.03 3.89
CA ALA A 429 21.32 10.36 4.38
C ALA A 429 20.38 10.85 5.49
N ALA A 430 19.08 10.64 5.36
CA ALA A 430 18.09 11.02 6.37
C ALA A 430 18.29 10.27 7.69
N SER A 431 18.63 8.98 7.64
CA SER A 431 18.94 8.20 8.85
C SER A 431 20.17 8.76 9.57
N ALA A 432 21.25 9.05 8.83
CA ALA A 432 22.46 9.67 9.40
C ALA A 432 22.19 11.08 9.95
N ALA A 433 21.43 11.90 9.21
CA ALA A 433 21.12 13.28 9.56
C ALA A 433 20.28 13.37 10.84
N GLN A 434 19.30 12.47 10.97
CA GLN A 434 18.46 12.37 12.17
C GLN A 434 19.28 12.03 13.42
N VAL A 435 20.22 11.07 13.31
CA VAL A 435 21.10 10.70 14.43
C VAL A 435 22.02 11.86 14.80
N ALA A 436 22.50 12.62 13.82
CA ALA A 436 23.40 13.74 13.99
C ALA A 436 22.74 15.07 14.40
N GLY A 437 21.40 15.12 14.44
CA GLY A 437 20.66 16.38 14.66
C GLY A 437 20.94 17.44 13.59
N LEU A 438 21.20 17.02 12.35
CA LEU A 438 21.55 17.91 11.23
C LEU A 438 20.34 18.09 10.31
N PRO A 439 19.75 19.29 10.19
CA PRO A 439 18.65 19.55 9.27
C PRO A 439 18.98 19.14 7.83
N LEU A 440 18.18 18.23 7.27
CA LEU A 440 18.32 17.71 5.91
C LEU A 440 17.10 18.10 5.08
N LEU A 441 17.30 18.83 3.98
CA LEU A 441 16.26 19.16 3.01
C LEU A 441 16.44 18.31 1.75
N THR A 442 15.80 17.14 1.74
CA THR A 442 15.86 16.19 0.62
C THR A 442 14.92 16.60 -0.53
N LEU A 443 15.38 16.32 -1.75
CA LEU A 443 14.65 16.52 -3.00
C LEU A 443 14.07 15.19 -3.53
N SER A 444 13.84 14.21 -2.65
CA SER A 444 13.31 12.90 -3.03
C SER A 444 11.79 12.86 -3.20
N ASN A 445 11.32 12.01 -4.12
CA ASN A 445 9.89 11.75 -4.32
C ASN A 445 9.29 10.78 -3.28
N ARG A 446 10.11 10.12 -2.43
CA ARG A 446 9.62 9.14 -1.44
C ARG A 446 9.15 9.85 -0.17
N VAL A 447 7.84 9.89 0.03
CA VAL A 447 7.15 10.61 1.12
C VAL A 447 7.54 10.09 2.51
N GLU A 448 7.87 8.81 2.62
CA GLU A 448 8.16 8.16 3.90
C GLU A 448 9.55 8.54 4.47
N ILE A 449 10.40 9.25 3.71
CA ILE A 449 11.77 9.56 4.15
C ILE A 449 11.81 10.47 5.37
N SER A 450 10.85 11.38 5.53
CA SER A 450 10.79 12.29 6.68
C SER A 450 9.91 11.75 7.82
N ARG A 451 9.21 10.63 7.62
CA ARG A 451 8.27 10.09 8.60
C ARG A 451 9.01 9.73 9.89
N ASP A 452 8.49 10.23 11.01
CA ASP A 452 9.03 10.00 12.35
C ASP A 452 10.51 10.46 12.50
N ARG A 453 10.94 11.46 11.71
CA ARG A 453 12.29 12.04 11.73
C ARG A 453 12.22 13.57 11.86
N ASP A 454 12.57 14.05 13.04
CA ASP A 454 12.52 15.47 13.42
C ASP A 454 13.38 16.43 12.60
N TYR A 455 14.53 15.98 12.08
CA TYR A 455 15.49 16.82 11.36
C TYR A 455 15.43 16.66 9.83
N VAL A 456 14.47 15.88 9.32
CA VAL A 456 14.42 15.52 7.90
C VAL A 456 13.20 16.15 7.25
N PHE A 457 13.45 16.96 6.23
CA PHE A 457 12.44 17.70 5.50
C PHE A 457 12.43 17.32 4.01
N ARG A 458 11.26 17.08 3.43
CA ARG A 458 11.12 16.72 2.01
C ARG A 458 10.40 17.83 1.24
N LEU A 459 11.12 18.51 0.35
CA LEU A 459 10.58 19.69 -0.36
C LEU A 459 9.70 19.36 -1.59
N ARG A 460 9.78 18.13 -2.09
CA ARG A 460 9.09 17.72 -3.32
C ARG A 460 7.56 17.75 -3.14
N MET A 461 6.85 18.24 -4.15
CA MET A 461 5.38 18.21 -4.17
C MET A 461 4.88 16.76 -4.00
N THR A 462 3.85 16.56 -3.16
CA THR A 462 3.23 15.23 -3.04
C THR A 462 2.25 15.00 -4.18
N PRO A 463 2.01 13.74 -4.60
CA PRO A 463 0.88 13.40 -5.47
C PRO A 463 -0.47 13.92 -4.98
N ALA A 464 -0.67 13.95 -3.66
CA ALA A 464 -1.90 14.43 -3.03
C ALA A 464 -2.08 15.95 -3.13
N ASP A 465 -0.98 16.71 -3.08
CA ASP A 465 -1.00 18.16 -3.34
C ASP A 465 -1.32 18.43 -4.81
N GLU A 466 -0.60 17.78 -5.73
CA GLU A 466 -0.77 17.95 -7.18
C GLU A 466 -2.22 17.72 -7.61
N VAL A 467 -2.75 16.57 -7.21
CA VAL A 467 -4.11 16.16 -7.54
C VAL A 467 -5.14 16.96 -6.76
N GLY A 468 -4.87 17.25 -5.50
CA GLY A 468 -5.72 18.03 -4.62
C GLY A 468 -6.08 19.38 -5.20
N PHE A 469 -5.06 20.17 -5.56
CA PHE A 469 -5.29 21.51 -6.09
C PHE A 469 -5.97 21.50 -7.47
N LEU A 470 -5.79 20.43 -8.27
CA LEU A 470 -6.57 20.25 -9.51
C LEU A 470 -8.05 20.03 -9.24
N VAL A 471 -8.37 19.15 -8.28
CA VAL A 471 -9.77 18.88 -7.88
C VAL A 471 -10.39 20.12 -7.23
N ASP A 472 -9.66 20.80 -6.35
CA ASP A 472 -10.07 22.05 -5.72
C ASP A 472 -10.48 23.09 -6.77
N TYR A 473 -9.63 23.32 -7.77
CA TYR A 473 -9.92 24.24 -8.87
C TYR A 473 -11.11 23.77 -9.71
N ALA A 474 -11.18 22.48 -10.07
CA ALA A 474 -12.29 21.95 -10.84
C ALA A 474 -13.63 22.07 -10.08
N TYR A 475 -13.64 21.84 -8.77
CA TYR A 475 -14.82 21.90 -7.94
C TYR A 475 -15.27 23.34 -7.65
N ASP A 476 -14.33 24.22 -7.28
CA ASP A 476 -14.64 25.58 -6.84
C ASP A 476 -14.80 26.56 -8.00
N GLN A 477 -13.94 26.47 -9.03
CA GLN A 477 -13.89 27.44 -10.14
C GLN A 477 -14.61 26.95 -11.39
N LEU A 478 -14.60 25.64 -11.64
CA LEU A 478 -15.31 25.05 -12.79
C LEU A 478 -16.66 24.41 -12.43
N GLU A 479 -17.04 24.47 -11.15
CA GLU A 479 -18.29 23.94 -10.61
C GLU A 479 -18.50 22.43 -10.89
N ALA A 480 -17.42 21.69 -11.15
CA ALA A 480 -17.48 20.26 -11.40
C ALA A 480 -17.96 19.52 -10.15
N ARG A 481 -18.86 18.54 -10.33
CA ARG A 481 -19.38 17.68 -9.25
C ARG A 481 -19.17 16.21 -9.55
N ARG A 482 -19.12 15.84 -10.83
CA ARG A 482 -18.97 14.47 -11.30
C ARG A 482 -17.63 14.32 -12.02
N PHE A 483 -16.84 13.39 -11.56
CA PHE A 483 -15.46 13.24 -11.98
C PHE A 483 -15.22 11.84 -12.56
N ALA A 484 -14.26 11.74 -13.46
CA ALA A 484 -13.84 10.48 -14.04
C ALA A 484 -12.31 10.34 -14.06
N VAL A 485 -11.83 9.10 -14.13
CA VAL A 485 -10.39 8.79 -14.17
C VAL A 485 -10.09 7.75 -15.24
N LEU A 486 -9.17 8.09 -16.15
CA LEU A 486 -8.60 7.17 -17.13
C LEU A 486 -7.10 7.01 -16.84
N TYR A 487 -6.65 5.83 -16.41
CA TYR A 487 -5.29 5.67 -15.85
C TYR A 487 -4.52 4.46 -16.40
N PRO A 488 -3.18 4.52 -16.49
CA PRO A 488 -2.37 3.36 -16.86
C PRO A 488 -2.39 2.32 -15.74
N ARG A 489 -2.43 1.02 -16.07
CA ARG A 489 -2.37 -0.10 -15.10
C ARG A 489 -0.99 -0.30 -14.46
N SER A 490 -0.28 0.78 -14.18
CA SER A 490 1.01 0.81 -13.49
C SER A 490 0.84 1.11 -11.99
N ARG A 491 1.92 0.95 -11.20
CA ARG A 491 1.93 1.35 -9.77
C ARG A 491 1.65 2.85 -9.63
N TYR A 492 2.26 3.67 -10.50
CA TYR A 492 2.06 5.11 -10.54
C TYR A 492 0.61 5.48 -10.86
N GLY A 493 0.03 4.94 -11.95
CA GLY A 493 -1.33 5.26 -12.37
C GLY A 493 -2.39 4.87 -11.34
N ARG A 494 -2.24 3.70 -10.70
CA ARG A 494 -3.13 3.29 -9.59
C ARG A 494 -3.02 4.22 -8.38
N GLY A 495 -1.81 4.62 -8.02
CA GLY A 495 -1.58 5.56 -6.92
C GLY A 495 -2.21 6.93 -7.19
N MET A 496 -2.00 7.51 -8.38
CA MET A 496 -2.60 8.79 -8.76
C MET A 496 -4.13 8.73 -8.83
N ARG A 497 -4.69 7.63 -9.37
CA ARG A 497 -6.14 7.38 -9.37
C ARG A 497 -6.70 7.39 -7.95
N GLU A 498 -6.06 6.68 -7.02
CA GLU A 498 -6.49 6.63 -5.61
C GLU A 498 -6.47 8.03 -4.99
N ARG A 499 -5.38 8.80 -5.16
CA ARG A 499 -5.29 10.18 -4.65
C ARG A 499 -6.34 11.11 -5.25
N TYR A 500 -6.65 10.95 -6.54
CA TYR A 500 -7.70 11.73 -7.21
C TYR A 500 -9.08 11.38 -6.71
N TRP A 501 -9.36 10.09 -6.56
CA TRP A 501 -10.63 9.64 -6.02
C TRP A 501 -10.85 10.18 -4.61
N GLU A 502 -9.83 10.10 -3.75
CA GLU A 502 -9.86 10.64 -2.39
C GLU A 502 -10.09 12.16 -2.40
N ALA A 503 -9.33 12.92 -3.19
CA ALA A 503 -9.50 14.37 -3.28
C ALA A 503 -10.90 14.79 -3.76
N VAL A 504 -11.51 14.05 -4.68
CA VAL A 504 -12.88 14.29 -5.16
C VAL A 504 -13.90 14.07 -4.04
N LEU A 505 -13.80 12.95 -3.32
CA LEU A 505 -14.72 12.64 -2.22
C LEU A 505 -14.59 13.65 -1.06
N ASP A 506 -13.36 14.06 -0.73
CA ASP A 506 -13.09 15.06 0.31
C ASP A 506 -13.77 16.41 0.05
N ARG A 507 -13.92 16.79 -1.23
CA ARG A 507 -14.64 18.01 -1.63
C ARG A 507 -16.16 17.80 -1.76
N GLY A 508 -16.66 16.60 -1.54
CA GLY A 508 -18.07 16.24 -1.73
C GLY A 508 -18.47 15.95 -3.18
N GLY A 509 -17.50 15.80 -4.08
CA GLY A 509 -17.73 15.35 -5.46
C GLY A 509 -17.92 13.84 -5.54
N SER A 510 -18.33 13.36 -6.72
CA SER A 510 -18.52 11.93 -7.00
C SER A 510 -17.65 11.48 -8.16
N VAL A 511 -16.92 10.38 -8.00
CA VAL A 511 -16.28 9.71 -9.15
C VAL A 511 -17.29 8.73 -9.74
N VAL A 512 -17.73 9.00 -10.97
CA VAL A 512 -18.83 8.27 -11.64
C VAL A 512 -18.35 7.32 -12.72
N ALA A 513 -17.11 7.49 -13.20
CA ALA A 513 -16.53 6.62 -14.21
C ALA A 513 -15.02 6.41 -13.95
N THR A 514 -14.56 5.17 -14.12
CA THR A 514 -13.14 4.85 -14.09
C THR A 514 -12.81 3.79 -15.12
N ALA A 515 -11.73 4.00 -15.86
CA ALA A 515 -11.23 3.03 -16.82
C ALA A 515 -9.70 2.98 -16.73
N SER A 516 -9.15 1.81 -17.08
CA SER A 516 -7.72 1.60 -17.06
C SER A 516 -7.22 1.06 -18.40
N TYR A 517 -5.98 1.37 -18.75
CA TYR A 517 -5.36 0.89 -19.98
C TYR A 517 -3.98 0.27 -19.73
N ASP A 518 -3.49 -0.50 -20.69
CA ASP A 518 -2.14 -1.03 -20.67
C ASP A 518 -1.12 0.11 -20.90
N PRO A 519 -0.10 0.31 -20.04
CA PRO A 519 0.90 1.35 -20.24
C PRO A 519 1.61 1.29 -21.60
N ASP A 520 1.74 0.09 -22.18
CA ASP A 520 2.40 -0.13 -23.47
C ASP A 520 1.43 -0.07 -24.66
N ALA A 521 0.15 0.27 -24.43
CA ALA A 521 -0.87 0.35 -25.47
C ALA A 521 -0.62 1.50 -26.46
N THR A 522 -1.03 1.28 -27.70
CA THR A 522 -1.12 2.30 -28.76
C THR A 522 -2.56 2.59 -29.19
N ASP A 523 -3.49 1.71 -28.81
CA ASP A 523 -4.94 1.87 -28.97
C ASP A 523 -5.59 1.87 -27.58
N TYR A 524 -6.38 2.90 -27.30
CA TYR A 524 -7.05 3.14 -26.02
C TYR A 524 -8.57 3.05 -26.14
N GLY A 525 -9.08 2.64 -27.31
CA GLY A 525 -10.51 2.64 -27.63
C GLY A 525 -11.36 1.82 -26.66
N ASP A 526 -10.90 0.64 -26.23
CA ASP A 526 -11.62 -0.19 -25.25
C ASP A 526 -11.76 0.51 -23.89
N ALA A 527 -10.68 1.12 -23.40
CA ALA A 527 -10.71 1.84 -22.12
C ALA A 527 -11.61 3.08 -22.20
N ILE A 528 -11.58 3.81 -23.33
CA ILE A 528 -12.42 4.98 -23.56
C ILE A 528 -13.90 4.58 -23.68
N ARG A 529 -14.19 3.48 -24.38
CA ARG A 529 -15.55 2.93 -24.50
C ARG A 529 -16.11 2.51 -23.14
N SER A 530 -15.30 1.83 -22.32
CA SER A 530 -15.67 1.48 -20.95
C SER A 530 -15.93 2.73 -20.09
N LEU A 531 -15.17 3.80 -20.29
CA LEU A 531 -15.38 5.07 -19.59
C LEU A 531 -16.71 5.76 -19.97
N ALA A 532 -17.15 5.57 -21.22
CA ALA A 532 -18.34 6.20 -21.79
C ALA A 532 -19.58 5.30 -21.80
N GLY A 533 -19.59 4.21 -21.03
CA GLY A 533 -20.75 3.33 -20.85
C GLY A 533 -21.11 2.46 -22.06
N PHE A 534 -20.17 2.22 -22.98
CA PHE A 534 -20.41 1.36 -24.17
C PHE A 534 -20.60 -0.12 -23.81
N ASP A 535 -20.22 -0.54 -22.61
CA ASP A 535 -20.48 -1.86 -22.06
C ASP A 535 -21.96 -2.10 -21.72
N LEU A 536 -22.77 -1.05 -21.70
CA LEU A 536 -24.23 -1.12 -21.55
C LEU A 536 -24.97 -1.37 -22.87
N LEU A 537 -24.25 -1.35 -24.01
CA LEU A 537 -24.82 -1.55 -25.34
C LEU A 537 -25.09 -3.04 -25.61
N THR A 538 -26.19 -3.33 -26.29
CA THR A 538 -26.46 -4.64 -26.87
C THR A 538 -25.47 -4.97 -28.00
N TRP A 539 -25.35 -6.25 -28.34
CA TRP A 539 -24.46 -6.70 -29.43
C TRP A 539 -24.78 -6.02 -30.78
N GLN A 540 -26.06 -5.75 -31.06
CA GLN A 540 -26.50 -5.07 -32.28
C GLN A 540 -26.09 -3.60 -32.30
N GLU A 541 -26.26 -2.88 -31.18
CA GLU A 541 -25.85 -1.47 -31.03
C GLU A 541 -24.33 -1.32 -31.14
N GLY A 542 -23.56 -2.24 -30.53
CA GLY A 542 -22.10 -2.27 -30.65
C GLY A 542 -21.62 -2.51 -32.09
N ALA A 543 -22.24 -3.43 -32.82
CA ALA A 543 -21.89 -3.72 -34.21
C ALA A 543 -22.20 -2.53 -35.15
N ALA A 544 -23.33 -1.86 -34.96
CA ALA A 544 -23.73 -0.69 -35.75
C ALA A 544 -22.78 0.52 -35.53
N LEU A 545 -22.35 0.75 -34.28
CA LEU A 545 -21.35 1.77 -33.94
C LEU A 545 -20.00 1.53 -34.62
N GLU A 546 -19.53 0.28 -34.62
CA GLU A 546 -18.28 -0.10 -35.26
C GLU A 546 -18.33 0.08 -36.79
N GLU A 547 -19.43 -0.33 -37.42
CA GLU A 547 -19.65 -0.18 -38.85
C GLU A 547 -19.68 1.30 -39.28
N ARG A 548 -20.34 2.15 -38.48
CA ARG A 548 -20.32 3.62 -38.65
C ARG A 548 -18.93 4.20 -38.46
N ALA A 549 -18.21 3.81 -37.40
CA ALA A 549 -16.85 4.28 -37.13
C ALA A 549 -15.92 3.94 -38.30
N GLN A 550 -16.04 2.73 -38.88
CA GLN A 550 -15.28 2.32 -40.06
C GLN A 550 -15.69 3.09 -41.32
N ALA A 551 -16.98 3.34 -41.53
CA ALA A 551 -17.47 4.13 -42.66
C ALA A 551 -16.99 5.59 -42.57
N MET A 552 -17.04 6.21 -41.40
CA MET A 552 -16.51 7.55 -41.15
C MET A 552 -14.99 7.62 -41.33
N ARG A 553 -14.24 6.57 -40.97
CA ARG A 553 -12.79 6.47 -41.27
C ARG A 553 -12.52 6.48 -42.77
N ARG A 554 -13.33 5.79 -43.57
CA ARG A 554 -13.24 5.80 -45.04
C ARG A 554 -13.66 7.17 -45.61
N GLY A 555 -14.62 7.83 -44.97
CA GLY A 555 -15.16 9.13 -45.35
C GLY A 555 -14.30 10.36 -44.99
N ARG A 556 -13.23 10.23 -44.19
CA ARG A 556 -12.36 11.36 -43.78
C ARG A 556 -11.69 12.12 -44.94
N ARG A 557 -11.71 11.56 -46.15
CA ARG A 557 -11.16 12.17 -47.37
C ARG A 557 -12.22 12.85 -48.24
N LEU A 558 -13.48 12.83 -47.80
CA LEU A 558 -14.61 13.41 -48.52
C LEU A 558 -14.75 14.90 -48.21
N GLU A 559 -15.27 15.64 -49.18
CA GLU A 559 -15.67 17.04 -48.98
C GLU A 559 -16.84 17.12 -47.99
N PRO A 560 -17.05 18.25 -47.28
CA PRO A 560 -18.04 18.37 -46.21
C PRO A 560 -19.46 17.97 -46.60
N GLU A 561 -19.86 18.22 -47.85
CA GLU A 561 -21.18 17.86 -48.38
C GLU A 561 -21.33 16.33 -48.56
N ASP A 562 -20.29 15.66 -49.05
CA ASP A 562 -20.24 14.21 -49.24
C ASP A 562 -20.12 13.47 -47.91
N ALA A 563 -19.40 14.05 -46.94
CA ALA A 563 -19.33 13.54 -45.58
C ALA A 563 -20.68 13.65 -44.86
N ALA A 564 -21.42 14.74 -45.10
CA ALA A 564 -22.78 14.91 -44.59
C ALA A 564 -23.75 13.92 -45.24
N LEU A 565 -23.64 13.69 -46.55
CA LEU A 565 -24.44 12.70 -47.27
C LEU A 565 -24.14 11.27 -46.81
N LEU A 566 -22.86 10.91 -46.67
CA LEU A 566 -22.43 9.61 -46.13
C LEU A 566 -23.04 9.35 -44.75
N ARG A 567 -23.05 10.38 -43.89
CA ARG A 567 -23.67 10.31 -42.57
C ARG A 567 -25.17 10.02 -42.67
N THR A 568 -25.89 10.73 -43.56
CA THR A 568 -27.33 10.54 -43.80
C THR A 568 -27.65 9.17 -44.38
N THR A 569 -26.88 8.68 -45.35
CA THR A 569 -27.08 7.36 -45.98
C THR A 569 -26.83 6.20 -45.03
N LEU A 570 -25.85 6.32 -44.12
CA LEU A 570 -25.62 5.32 -43.07
C LEU A 570 -26.82 5.20 -42.11
N TYR A 571 -27.52 6.30 -41.83
CA TYR A 571 -28.73 6.29 -41.01
C TYR A 571 -29.91 5.59 -41.69
N GLU A 572 -30.08 5.78 -43.00
CA GLU A 572 -31.16 5.15 -43.76
C GLU A 572 -30.98 3.63 -43.91
N GLN A 573 -29.74 3.14 -43.96
CA GLN A 573 -29.44 1.72 -44.21
C GLN A 573 -29.42 0.84 -42.94
N LEU A 574 -29.11 1.40 -41.77
CA LEU A 574 -28.89 0.63 -40.54
C LEU A 574 -30.13 0.56 -39.60
N GLY A 575 -31.22 1.28 -39.87
CA GLY A 575 -32.50 1.18 -39.14
C GLY A 575 -32.52 1.90 -37.77
N PRO A 576 -33.60 1.80 -36.96
CA PRO A 576 -33.73 2.50 -35.66
C PRO A 576 -32.73 2.04 -34.58
N GLU A 577 -32.06 0.90 -34.77
CA GLU A 577 -30.90 0.47 -33.97
C GLU A 577 -29.63 1.31 -34.28
N ALA A 578 -29.71 2.25 -35.25
CA ALA A 578 -28.65 3.15 -35.70
C ALA A 578 -28.63 4.53 -35.02
N GLU A 579 -29.51 4.77 -34.05
CA GLU A 579 -29.29 5.76 -32.99
C GLU A 579 -28.63 5.03 -31.82
N PRO A 580 -27.29 4.84 -31.82
CA PRO A 580 -26.65 4.31 -30.63
C PRO A 580 -26.97 5.24 -29.47
N LEU A 581 -27.24 4.66 -28.29
CA LEU A 581 -27.30 5.46 -27.07
C LEU A 581 -26.05 6.34 -27.06
N PRO A 582 -26.20 7.68 -26.94
CA PRO A 582 -25.05 8.56 -26.94
C PRO A 582 -24.07 8.10 -25.86
N PRO A 583 -22.75 8.27 -26.05
CA PRO A 583 -21.79 7.95 -25.01
C PRO A 583 -22.25 8.58 -23.70
N ILE A 584 -22.34 7.79 -22.63
CA ILE A 584 -22.77 8.27 -21.32
C ILE A 584 -21.57 8.98 -20.70
N VAL A 585 -21.37 10.23 -21.13
CA VAL A 585 -20.35 11.13 -20.60
C VAL A 585 -20.97 11.87 -19.42
N ASP A 586 -21.20 11.13 -18.33
CA ASP A 586 -21.88 11.64 -17.15
C ASP A 586 -20.94 12.31 -16.14
N PHE A 587 -19.84 12.90 -16.61
CA PHE A 587 -18.82 13.54 -15.79
C PHE A 587 -18.38 14.88 -16.38
N ASP A 588 -18.05 15.82 -15.51
CA ASP A 588 -17.67 17.19 -15.84
C ASP A 588 -16.15 17.31 -16.07
N ALA A 589 -15.37 16.50 -15.35
CA ALA A 589 -13.91 16.49 -15.41
C ALA A 589 -13.31 15.09 -15.51
N LEU A 590 -12.30 14.92 -16.37
CA LEU A 590 -11.58 13.68 -16.60
C LEU A 590 -10.10 13.85 -16.28
N PHE A 591 -9.61 13.10 -15.29
CA PHE A 591 -8.21 13.07 -14.92
C PHE A 591 -7.46 11.91 -15.57
N ILE A 592 -6.28 12.19 -16.12
CA ILE A 592 -5.44 11.21 -16.83
C ILE A 592 -3.98 11.34 -16.38
N PRO A 593 -3.53 10.51 -15.41
CA PRO A 593 -2.18 10.58 -14.85
C PRO A 593 -1.17 9.82 -15.73
N ASP A 594 -0.68 10.49 -16.77
CA ASP A 594 0.33 9.95 -17.69
C ASP A 594 1.17 11.05 -18.33
N ALA A 595 2.28 10.67 -18.97
CA ALA A 595 3.20 11.60 -19.63
C ALA A 595 2.66 12.09 -20.97
N HIS A 596 3.08 13.30 -21.38
CA HIS A 596 2.61 13.96 -22.59
C HIS A 596 2.61 13.07 -23.86
N ASP A 597 3.60 12.19 -24.04
CA ASP A 597 3.72 11.33 -25.21
C ASP A 597 2.57 10.30 -25.31
N ARG A 598 2.10 9.78 -24.16
CA ARG A 598 0.91 8.92 -24.09
C ARG A 598 -0.36 9.72 -24.37
N ILE A 599 -0.46 10.92 -23.79
CA ILE A 599 -1.65 11.78 -23.93
C ILE A 599 -1.87 12.22 -25.38
N GLN A 600 -0.80 12.42 -26.14
CA GLN A 600 -0.87 12.67 -27.59
C GLN A 600 -1.62 11.58 -28.36
N LEU A 601 -1.64 10.34 -27.85
CA LEU A 601 -2.37 9.21 -28.44
C LEU A 601 -3.79 9.07 -27.87
N VAL A 602 -3.96 9.30 -26.57
CA VAL A 602 -5.25 9.13 -25.86
C VAL A 602 -6.27 10.20 -26.27
N VAL A 603 -5.87 11.47 -26.25
CA VAL A 603 -6.80 12.60 -26.39
C VAL A 603 -7.50 12.65 -27.77
N PRO A 604 -6.82 12.38 -28.91
CA PRO A 604 -7.51 12.26 -30.20
C PRO A 604 -8.53 11.12 -30.25
N GLN A 605 -8.32 10.04 -29.48
CA GLN A 605 -9.24 8.90 -29.41
C GLN A 605 -10.45 9.22 -28.53
N LEU A 606 -10.29 10.00 -27.45
CA LEU A 606 -11.41 10.53 -26.66
C LEU A 606 -12.37 11.33 -27.55
N ALA A 607 -11.82 12.24 -28.38
CA ALA A 607 -12.61 13.01 -29.33
C ALA A 607 -13.24 12.14 -30.43
N PHE A 608 -12.54 11.10 -30.89
CA PHE A 608 -13.09 10.14 -31.86
C PHE A 608 -14.29 9.36 -31.31
N HIS A 609 -14.26 9.01 -30.02
CA HIS A 609 -15.35 8.33 -29.32
C HIS A 609 -16.40 9.29 -28.75
N GLU A 610 -16.38 10.56 -29.18
CA GLU A 610 -17.36 11.58 -28.79
C GLU A 610 -17.45 11.79 -27.26
N VAL A 611 -16.35 11.53 -26.55
CA VAL A 611 -16.22 11.84 -25.11
C VAL A 611 -15.93 13.34 -24.97
N GLY A 612 -16.97 14.17 -24.92
CA GLY A 612 -16.84 15.61 -24.70
C GLY A 612 -18.12 16.45 -24.90
N PRO A 613 -18.10 17.72 -24.46
CA PRO A 613 -16.98 18.45 -23.87
C PRO A 613 -16.80 18.17 -22.36
N VAL A 614 -15.62 17.70 -21.96
CA VAL A 614 -15.23 17.48 -20.55
C VAL A 614 -13.96 18.25 -20.22
N GLN A 615 -13.83 18.69 -18.98
CA GLN A 615 -12.59 19.32 -18.51
C GLN A 615 -11.50 18.26 -18.35
N LEU A 616 -10.46 18.33 -19.19
CA LEU A 616 -9.28 17.47 -19.01
C LEU A 616 -8.40 18.01 -17.89
N LEU A 617 -8.03 17.12 -16.97
CA LEU A 617 -7.09 17.37 -15.88
C LEU A 617 -5.85 16.47 -16.05
N GLY A 618 -4.66 17.05 -15.98
CA GLY A 618 -3.40 16.35 -16.22
C GLY A 618 -2.34 16.63 -15.15
N THR A 619 -1.28 15.83 -15.16
CA THR A 619 -0.13 15.98 -14.24
C THR A 619 0.90 16.97 -14.79
N SER A 620 1.94 17.26 -14.02
CA SER A 620 3.06 18.10 -14.46
C SER A 620 3.74 17.60 -15.73
N ASP A 621 3.68 16.29 -16.01
CA ASP A 621 4.32 15.65 -17.18
C ASP A 621 3.63 15.99 -18.50
N TRP A 622 2.49 16.68 -18.45
CA TRP A 622 1.82 17.27 -19.61
C TRP A 622 2.44 18.59 -20.06
N ASN A 623 3.28 19.23 -19.23
CA ASN A 623 3.84 20.55 -19.48
C ASN A 623 4.96 20.53 -20.54
N ASP A 624 4.64 20.01 -21.72
CA ASP A 624 5.52 19.90 -22.87
C ASP A 624 4.88 20.63 -24.09
N PRO A 625 5.62 21.55 -24.76
CA PRO A 625 5.12 22.22 -25.96
C PRO A 625 4.65 21.27 -27.07
N GLU A 626 5.25 20.07 -27.15
CA GLU A 626 4.92 19.06 -28.16
C GLU A 626 3.50 18.52 -27.98
N LEU A 627 3.00 18.42 -26.74
CA LEU A 627 1.61 18.04 -26.47
C LEU A 627 0.62 19.00 -27.12
N LEU A 628 0.88 20.31 -27.02
CA LEU A 628 0.04 21.34 -27.61
C LEU A 628 0.10 21.31 -29.13
N ARG A 629 1.28 21.01 -29.69
CA ARG A 629 1.52 20.89 -31.14
C ARG A 629 0.79 19.69 -31.73
N VAL A 630 0.91 18.52 -31.12
CA VAL A 630 0.37 17.25 -31.61
C VAL A 630 -1.10 17.04 -31.22
N GLY A 631 -1.46 17.34 -29.96
CA GLY A 631 -2.83 17.25 -29.45
C GLY A 631 -3.79 18.27 -30.09
N ARG A 632 -3.27 19.38 -30.63
CA ARG A 632 -4.02 20.43 -31.35
C ARG A 632 -5.21 20.93 -30.53
N GLY A 633 -6.39 21.02 -31.14
CA GLY A 633 -7.61 21.51 -30.50
C GLY A 633 -8.15 20.61 -29.40
N HIS A 634 -7.74 19.33 -29.33
CA HIS A 634 -8.31 18.36 -28.40
C HIS A 634 -7.80 18.52 -26.96
N VAL A 635 -6.63 19.14 -26.78
CA VAL A 635 -6.10 19.48 -25.45
C VAL A 635 -6.45 20.91 -25.03
N ARG A 636 -7.23 21.64 -25.85
CA ARG A 636 -7.60 23.04 -25.55
C ARG A 636 -8.42 23.08 -24.27
N GLY A 637 -8.02 23.95 -23.35
CA GLY A 637 -8.68 24.13 -22.07
C GLY A 637 -8.27 23.13 -21.01
N ALA A 638 -7.47 22.10 -21.33
CA ALA A 638 -6.91 21.18 -20.34
C ALA A 638 -6.15 21.94 -19.25
N VAL A 639 -6.28 21.51 -18.01
CA VAL A 639 -5.61 22.12 -16.85
C VAL A 639 -4.64 21.12 -16.24
N ILE A 640 -3.44 21.60 -15.92
CA ILE A 640 -2.36 20.80 -15.35
C ILE A 640 -1.84 21.47 -14.08
N ALA A 641 -1.33 20.68 -13.15
CA ALA A 641 -0.59 21.18 -11.99
C ALA A 641 0.91 21.03 -12.23
N THR A 642 1.70 22.06 -11.96
CA THR A 642 3.16 22.03 -12.10
C THR A 642 3.84 22.69 -10.91
N PRO A 643 4.99 22.15 -10.44
CA PRO A 643 5.77 22.81 -9.41
C PRO A 643 6.48 24.07 -9.93
N TYR A 644 6.62 24.26 -11.25
CA TYR A 644 7.33 25.42 -11.81
C TYR A 644 6.67 25.92 -13.09
N ASP A 645 6.49 27.24 -13.18
CA ASP A 645 6.02 27.95 -14.37
C ASP A 645 7.07 28.98 -14.81
N LYS A 646 7.76 28.70 -15.91
CA LYS A 646 8.76 29.60 -16.48
C LYS A 646 8.15 30.90 -17.02
N GLU A 647 6.86 30.92 -17.36
CA GLU A 647 6.13 32.09 -17.86
C GLU A 647 5.32 32.78 -16.76
N SER A 648 5.63 32.47 -15.50
CA SER A 648 4.89 32.97 -14.35
C SER A 648 4.84 34.50 -14.32
N PRO A 649 3.68 35.11 -14.01
CA PRO A 649 3.55 36.55 -13.88
C PRO A 649 4.14 37.08 -12.57
N TYR A 650 4.55 36.19 -11.66
CA TYR A 650 4.99 36.53 -10.32
C TYR A 650 6.47 36.93 -10.33
N GLY A 651 6.77 38.15 -9.86
CA GLY A 651 8.11 38.76 -9.98
C GLY A 651 9.25 38.01 -9.27
N ALA A 652 8.96 37.18 -8.25
CA ALA A 652 9.97 36.30 -7.67
C ALA A 652 10.40 35.18 -8.63
N VAL A 653 9.44 34.59 -9.34
CA VAL A 653 9.67 33.54 -10.33
C VAL A 653 10.38 34.12 -11.56
N GLN A 654 9.95 35.29 -12.06
CA GLN A 654 10.60 35.96 -13.19
C GLN A 654 12.08 36.25 -12.92
N ARG A 655 12.41 36.82 -11.75
CA ARG A 655 13.80 37.08 -11.35
C ARG A 655 14.63 35.81 -11.28
N PHE A 656 14.08 34.72 -10.74
CA PHE A 656 14.74 33.41 -10.73
C PHE A 656 14.99 32.90 -12.15
N THR A 657 13.97 32.89 -13.00
CA THR A 657 14.06 32.43 -14.39
C THR A 657 15.14 33.20 -15.17
N GLU A 658 15.11 34.53 -15.08
CA GLU A 658 16.07 35.41 -15.75
C GLU A 658 17.49 35.18 -15.22
N SER A 659 17.66 35.19 -13.90
CA SER A 659 18.97 35.05 -13.26
C SER A 659 19.57 33.66 -13.49
N TYR A 660 18.75 32.61 -13.53
CA TYR A 660 19.18 31.26 -13.89
C TYR A 660 19.64 31.20 -15.35
N ALA A 661 18.84 31.74 -16.28
CA ALA A 661 19.16 31.74 -17.70
C ALA A 661 20.45 32.51 -18.00
N THR A 662 20.63 33.67 -17.37
CA THR A 662 21.84 34.49 -17.49
C THR A 662 23.06 33.79 -16.89
N SER A 663 22.91 33.13 -15.74
CA SER A 663 24.05 32.49 -15.04
C SER A 663 24.51 31.19 -15.70
N PHE A 664 23.59 30.40 -16.27
CA PHE A 664 23.91 29.05 -16.75
C PHE A 664 23.72 28.86 -18.26
N GLY A 665 23.26 29.88 -18.99
CA GLY A 665 23.07 29.84 -20.45
C GLY A 665 21.99 28.86 -20.92
N GLN A 666 21.09 28.44 -20.03
CA GLN A 666 20.01 27.49 -20.31
C GLN A 666 18.81 27.76 -19.40
N PRO A 667 17.58 27.42 -19.81
CA PRO A 667 16.39 27.62 -18.98
C PRO A 667 16.42 26.73 -17.74
N ALA A 668 15.86 27.24 -16.64
CA ALA A 668 15.65 26.45 -15.43
C ALA A 668 14.64 25.33 -15.68
N GLN A 669 14.84 24.24 -14.95
CA GLN A 669 13.98 23.06 -14.93
C GLN A 669 13.42 22.88 -13.52
N PRO A 670 12.34 22.08 -13.33
CA PRO A 670 11.66 21.98 -12.05
C PRO A 670 12.56 21.65 -10.86
N LEU A 671 13.53 20.74 -11.00
CA LEU A 671 14.38 20.33 -9.88
C LEU A 671 15.29 21.48 -9.41
N ALA A 672 15.75 22.33 -10.34
CA ALA A 672 16.52 23.53 -10.00
C ALA A 672 15.68 24.53 -9.19
N SER A 673 14.40 24.71 -9.53
CA SER A 673 13.50 25.62 -8.80
C SER A 673 13.26 25.17 -7.35
N GLU A 674 13.17 23.86 -7.12
CA GLU A 674 13.02 23.30 -5.78
C GLU A 674 14.31 23.38 -4.98
N ALA A 675 15.45 23.05 -5.60
CA ALA A 675 16.75 23.17 -4.94
C ALA A 675 17.08 24.62 -4.55
N TYR A 676 16.65 25.58 -5.39
CA TYR A 676 16.71 27.02 -5.09
C TYR A 676 15.88 27.36 -3.85
N ASP A 677 14.60 26.96 -3.80
CA ASP A 677 13.74 27.22 -2.66
C ASP A 677 14.24 26.57 -1.36
N ALA A 678 14.73 25.32 -1.41
CA ALA A 678 15.29 24.63 -0.24
C ALA A 678 16.42 25.46 0.39
N THR A 679 17.33 25.95 -0.46
CA THR A 679 18.49 26.73 -0.04
C THR A 679 18.08 28.11 0.46
N HIS A 680 17.18 28.77 -0.26
CA HIS A 680 16.72 30.12 0.09
C HIS A 680 15.92 30.14 1.40
N ILE A 681 15.11 29.11 1.67
CA ILE A 681 14.42 28.92 2.94
C ILE A 681 15.42 28.89 4.10
N VAL A 682 16.50 28.10 3.98
CA VAL A 682 17.54 28.04 5.01
C VAL A 682 18.21 29.40 5.20
N LEU A 683 18.60 30.07 4.11
CA LEU A 683 19.24 31.38 4.19
C LEU A 683 18.34 32.45 4.81
N GLU A 684 17.03 32.43 4.54
CA GLU A 684 16.08 33.34 5.18
C GLU A 684 15.93 33.06 6.68
N GLN A 685 15.94 31.79 7.11
CA GLN A 685 15.92 31.46 8.54
C GLN A 685 17.20 31.97 9.24
N VAL A 686 18.36 31.82 8.61
CA VAL A 686 19.62 32.36 9.15
C VAL A 686 19.57 33.89 9.21
N ALA A 687 19.02 34.56 8.18
CA ALA A 687 18.82 36.02 8.20
C ALA A 687 17.92 36.49 9.35
N GLN A 688 16.99 35.64 9.80
CA GLN A 688 16.13 35.87 10.95
C GLN A 688 16.80 35.56 12.31
N GLY A 689 18.09 35.22 12.32
CA GLY A 689 18.87 34.95 13.53
C GLY A 689 18.86 33.50 13.98
N ARG A 690 18.33 32.56 13.17
CA ARG A 690 18.36 31.12 13.47
C ARG A 690 19.69 30.53 12.99
N THR A 691 20.72 30.67 13.82
CA THR A 691 22.12 30.36 13.47
C THR A 691 22.62 29.02 14.01
N ASP A 692 21.75 28.19 14.58
CA ASP A 692 22.05 26.82 15.02
C ASP A 692 21.03 25.82 14.42
N ARG A 693 21.36 24.52 14.51
CA ARG A 693 20.61 23.44 13.85
C ARG A 693 19.18 23.30 14.37
N ASP A 694 18.96 23.47 15.68
CA ASP A 694 17.63 23.32 16.30
C ASP A 694 16.76 24.54 16.00
N ALA A 695 17.31 25.74 16.15
CA ALA A 695 16.61 26.97 15.79
C ALA A 695 16.20 26.99 14.31
N LEU A 696 17.07 26.46 13.43
CA LEU A 696 16.79 26.32 12.01
C LEU A 696 15.67 25.31 11.73
N ARG A 697 15.71 24.13 12.36
CA ARG A 697 14.64 23.11 12.29
C ARG A 697 13.28 23.71 12.66
N GLU A 698 13.20 24.37 13.81
CA GLU A 698 11.95 25.02 14.27
C GLU A 698 11.50 26.11 13.29
N GLY A 699 12.45 26.87 12.72
CA GLY A 699 12.13 27.91 11.74
C GLY A 699 11.53 27.39 10.44
N ILE A 700 11.98 26.22 9.99
CA ILE A 700 11.41 25.54 8.82
C ILE A 700 9.97 25.10 9.10
N LEU A 701 9.69 24.57 10.30
CA LEU A 701 8.34 24.16 10.73
C LEU A 701 7.40 25.35 11.00
N ASP A 702 7.93 26.50 11.38
CA ASP A 702 7.17 27.73 11.61
C ASP A 702 6.60 28.34 10.32
N LEU A 703 7.16 28.00 9.14
CA LEU A 703 6.73 28.51 7.84
C LEU A 703 5.25 28.20 7.58
N LYS A 704 4.43 29.25 7.49
CA LYS A 704 2.98 29.12 7.21
C LYS A 704 2.65 29.11 5.72
N ALA A 705 3.32 29.95 4.94
CA ALA A 705 3.12 30.08 3.50
C ALA A 705 4.34 30.78 2.86
N TYR A 706 5.41 30.01 2.63
CA TYR A 706 6.61 30.51 1.98
C TYR A 706 6.36 30.76 0.48
N PRO A 707 6.60 31.99 0.00
CA PRO A 707 6.35 32.43 -1.37
C PRO A 707 7.46 31.97 -2.34
N GLY A 708 7.58 30.65 -2.56
CA GLY A 708 8.67 30.02 -3.32
C GLY A 708 8.52 30.09 -4.85
N VAL A 709 9.64 29.89 -5.54
CA VAL A 709 9.64 29.81 -7.02
C VAL A 709 9.11 28.48 -7.54
N SER A 710 9.07 27.47 -6.67
CA SER A 710 8.51 26.13 -6.90
C SER A 710 7.10 25.94 -6.30
N GLY A 711 6.38 27.04 -6.07
CA GLY A 711 5.02 27.08 -5.50
C GLY A 711 4.97 27.71 -4.09
N VAL A 712 3.78 27.77 -3.50
CA VAL A 712 3.62 28.23 -2.10
C VAL A 712 3.87 27.04 -1.17
N ILE A 713 4.80 27.18 -0.24
CA ILE A 713 5.37 26.06 0.53
C ILE A 713 5.08 26.23 2.01
N ARG A 714 4.67 25.14 2.68
CA ARG A 714 4.74 25.03 4.15
C ARG A 714 5.22 23.63 4.51
N PHE A 715 5.79 23.47 5.69
CA PHE A 715 6.16 22.15 6.21
C PHE A 715 5.15 21.69 7.25
N GLU A 716 4.87 20.39 7.25
CA GLU A 716 4.10 19.74 8.31
C GLU A 716 5.02 19.03 9.29
N SER A 717 4.46 18.62 10.43
CA SER A 717 5.19 17.92 11.49
C SER A 717 5.75 16.56 11.06
N ASP A 718 5.27 16.00 9.94
CA ASP A 718 5.82 14.81 9.30
C ASP A 718 7.07 15.10 8.43
N GLY A 719 7.55 16.35 8.44
CA GLY A 719 8.67 16.85 7.65
C GLY A 719 8.37 16.99 6.16
N ASN A 720 7.18 16.65 5.67
CA ASN A 720 6.82 16.85 4.28
C ASN A 720 6.42 18.30 4.02
N ALA A 721 6.91 18.85 2.91
CA ALA A 721 6.35 20.06 2.36
C ALA A 721 4.95 19.78 1.81
N ARG A 722 3.98 20.62 2.18
CA ARG A 722 2.74 20.82 1.40
C ARG A 722 2.98 21.97 0.46
N LYS A 723 2.61 21.77 -0.80
CA LYS A 723 2.84 22.76 -1.86
C LYS A 723 1.57 23.08 -2.61
N ARG A 724 1.28 24.37 -2.77
CA ARG A 724 0.31 24.82 -3.77
C ARG A 724 1.04 24.94 -5.11
N PRO A 725 0.75 24.07 -6.11
CA PRO A 725 1.35 24.14 -7.43
C PRO A 725 0.83 25.35 -8.21
N PHE A 726 1.52 25.65 -9.31
CA PHE A 726 0.95 26.47 -10.37
C PHE A 726 -0.05 25.63 -11.16
N LEU A 727 -1.25 26.16 -11.36
CA LEU A 727 -2.23 25.56 -12.27
C LEU A 727 -2.09 26.24 -13.63
N LEU A 728 -1.87 25.47 -14.69
CA LEU A 728 -1.74 26.00 -16.04
C LEU A 728 -2.83 25.44 -16.95
N LYS A 729 -3.45 26.31 -17.75
CA LYS A 729 -4.46 25.97 -18.75
C LYS A 729 -3.88 26.03 -20.15
N ALA A 730 -4.14 25.00 -20.95
CA ALA A 730 -3.78 24.95 -22.36
C ALA A 730 -4.64 25.94 -23.18
N GLN A 731 -4.03 27.05 -23.61
CA GLN A 731 -4.70 28.08 -24.42
C GLN A 731 -3.77 28.76 -25.41
N ARG A 732 -4.27 29.02 -26.63
CA ARG A 732 -3.53 29.74 -27.69
C ARG A 732 -2.13 29.15 -27.98
N GLY A 733 -1.99 27.83 -27.92
CA GLY A 733 -0.74 27.13 -28.23
C GLY A 733 0.30 27.14 -27.10
N ARG A 734 -0.05 27.57 -25.89
CA ARG A 734 0.80 27.49 -24.69
C ARG A 734 0.01 27.03 -23.46
N PHE A 735 0.72 26.60 -22.42
CA PHE A 735 0.18 26.49 -21.07
C PHE A 735 0.32 27.85 -20.40
N ALA A 736 -0.78 28.41 -19.90
CA ALA A 736 -0.80 29.72 -19.26
C ALA A 736 -1.46 29.62 -17.88
N PRO A 737 -1.00 30.39 -16.89
CA PRO A 737 -1.46 30.26 -15.52
C PRO A 737 -2.96 30.57 -15.37
N VAL A 738 -3.58 29.85 -14.44
CA VAL A 738 -4.91 30.10 -13.90
C VAL A 738 -4.79 30.20 -12.38
N ASP A 739 -5.44 31.21 -11.79
CA ASP A 739 -5.36 31.48 -10.34
C ASP A 739 -6.38 30.69 -9.52
#